data_AF-A0A174PQP5-F1
#
_entry.id   AF-A0A174PQP5-F1
#
_cell.length_a   1.000
_cell.length_b   1.000
_cell.length_c   1.000
_cell.angle_alpha   90.00
_cell.angle_beta   90.00
_cell.angle_gamma   90.00
#
_symmetry.space_group_name_H-M   'P 1'
#
loop_
_entity.id
_entity.type
_entity.pdbx_description
1 polymer ?
#
loop_
_entity_poly.entity_id
_entity_poly.type
_entity_poly.pdbx_seq_one_letter_code
_entity_poly.pdbx_strand_id
1 'polypeptide(L)'
;MKKNLFMSMLAMAGMLFATSCSQDELLNEPTTGDYVNAKFTISTPEGIGTRAAVNVGEGTTVNYVACAVYDATGEEMPDLRQYRPITNKTAEYSIRLVKGQAYRVAFFAYYGEDNGISDYYDMQYLTDIKIKDAKSNIEHRDAFTNYVDVTAQESMKAVEKPVTLYRPFAQLNLGAVAEDIEAAKKAGVVVTNSKITVSNVYTEFDAYNNAIVAGAQSKEVTFTMNEIPGQDLYVDMDNDATTADESFEYLALNYLLVGNAGSEKELTDVTFEWKTADNKTNSPATVFKNIPVQRNYRTNIIGYLLTNPAVFNITIDEKFEKPDYIVASPWDGKEVSEPESTATEYLISSPAEWAWLKGKNLNGKNIKLTANIDFGGNEVKGLGFTGTFDGDGHIMSNMTLLCGGNYYSNGLFQGDASGEVTVKNVTIENAVAECSAEDQGYVGTIFGDVQNNVTLENVHVNGADLCGVQSVGGLVGFVASGITLTLNNCSVTGSYIHNYAVSNESGFVAGLVGRPVGTVTASNCEVNNTIVEGFYAARRGESSIAAAVGSQTPSGVTVASDVTVKKVSMDDVVLISSAEQLNQLTVSNKYVILTADIDFQGVAMTKPIEIWGNSTFDGQGHKISNVETAVQGDYATSLFRGDANSGNKVVKNLIIEKLTTPSGKDFASAIWSELQDGANIEIDNVQINDATIQANGTIGGFVGFVGGSTTYVIIKNSSISNSTLNGGEEDKKRGAVVGRAYGCSVTCEDVIVNNVKINDVAVTTSTLVGDKGYTGIVTIK
;
A
#
# COMPACT_ATOMS: atom_id res chain seq x y z
N MET A 1 14.52 -41.95 59.41
CA MET A 1 13.20 -41.72 58.77
C MET A 1 12.69 -40.33 59.18
N LYS A 2 12.05 -39.65 58.22
CA LYS A 2 11.36 -38.34 58.18
C LYS A 2 10.41 -38.08 59.39
N LYS A 3 9.85 -36.91 59.70
CA LYS A 3 9.86 -35.48 59.26
C LYS A 3 9.07 -34.74 60.38
N ASN A 4 9.34 -33.46 60.64
CA ASN A 4 8.58 -32.61 61.56
C ASN A 4 7.51 -31.77 60.84
N LEU A 5 6.37 -31.56 61.51
CA LEU A 5 5.37 -30.53 61.24
C LEU A 5 4.79 -30.06 62.59
N PHE A 6 4.67 -28.75 62.83
CA PHE A 6 4.00 -28.11 63.99
C PHE A 6 3.22 -26.90 63.44
N MET A 7 1.89 -26.82 63.60
CA MET A 7 1.10 -26.22 64.71
C MET A 7 1.34 -24.70 64.89
N SER A 8 0.38 -23.81 65.17
CA SER A 8 -1.01 -23.92 65.65
C SER A 8 -1.70 -22.54 65.62
N MET A 9 -3.03 -22.51 65.46
CA MET A 9 -3.91 -21.35 65.70
C MET A 9 -4.11 -21.05 67.20
N LEU A 10 -4.44 -19.80 67.58
CA LEU A 10 -5.77 -19.33 68.06
C LEU A 10 -5.70 -18.00 68.86
N ALA A 11 -6.71 -17.12 68.65
CA ALA A 11 -7.48 -16.34 69.66
C ALA A 11 -7.63 -14.79 69.48
N MET A 12 -8.83 -14.42 68.98
CA MET A 12 -9.78 -13.32 69.25
C MET A 12 -9.45 -11.98 69.99
N ALA A 13 -10.12 -10.94 69.46
CA ALA A 13 -10.92 -9.85 70.10
C ALA A 13 -10.27 -8.49 70.45
N GLY A 14 -10.99 -7.39 70.12
CA GLY A 14 -10.85 -6.10 70.81
C GLY A 14 -11.16 -4.81 70.03
N MET A 15 -12.41 -4.38 70.08
CA MET A 15 -13.03 -3.09 69.70
C MET A 15 -12.38 -1.80 70.30
N LEU A 16 -12.52 -0.64 69.61
CA LEU A 16 -12.93 0.73 70.08
C LEU A 16 -12.04 1.97 69.74
N PHE A 17 -12.72 2.95 69.09
CA PHE A 17 -12.54 4.44 69.06
C PHE A 17 -11.19 5.04 68.60
N ALA A 18 -11.03 6.21 67.97
CA ALA A 18 -11.83 7.25 67.32
C ALA A 18 -10.80 8.32 66.81
N THR A 19 -11.28 9.36 66.11
CA THR A 19 -10.60 10.66 65.83
C THR A 19 -9.49 10.64 64.74
N SER A 20 -9.75 11.21 63.56
CA SER A 20 -9.62 12.62 63.14
C SER A 20 -8.18 13.04 62.80
N CYS A 21 -7.99 13.41 61.52
CA CYS A 21 -6.99 14.31 60.95
C CYS A 21 -5.53 14.19 61.43
N SER A 22 -4.63 13.69 60.58
CA SER A 22 -3.68 14.52 59.81
C SER A 22 -2.68 13.64 59.04
N GLN A 23 -2.09 14.22 57.99
CA GLN A 23 -0.90 13.74 57.28
C GLN A 23 0.25 13.38 58.23
N ASP A 24 1.22 12.62 57.70
CA ASP A 24 2.50 12.18 58.28
C ASP A 24 2.53 10.86 59.06
N GLU A 25 2.32 9.74 58.35
CA GLU A 25 2.96 8.45 58.69
C GLU A 25 3.28 7.62 57.42
N LEU A 26 4.11 8.17 56.51
CA LEU A 26 4.70 7.42 55.38
C LEU A 26 6.21 7.20 55.51
N LEU A 27 6.80 7.47 56.69
CA LEU A 27 8.26 7.43 56.89
C LEU A 27 8.74 6.73 58.17
N ASN A 28 7.94 5.86 58.78
CA ASN A 28 8.45 4.95 59.81
C ASN A 28 8.87 3.61 59.19
N GLU A 29 10.19 3.44 59.05
CA GLU A 29 10.82 2.15 58.74
C GLU A 29 10.41 1.08 59.75
N PRO A 30 9.93 -0.10 59.31
CA PRO A 30 10.07 -1.31 60.09
C PRO A 30 11.53 -1.77 60.00
N THR A 31 12.18 -1.90 61.16
CA THR A 31 13.53 -2.43 61.40
C THR A 31 13.67 -3.93 61.11
N THR A 32 13.29 -4.38 59.92
CA THR A 32 13.65 -5.67 59.35
C THR A 32 14.03 -5.41 57.89
N GLY A 33 15.32 -5.49 57.60
CA GLY A 33 15.93 -5.09 56.33
C GLY A 33 15.59 -5.97 55.13
N ASP A 34 14.40 -6.57 55.07
CA ASP A 34 14.00 -7.58 54.09
C ASP A 34 13.19 -7.03 52.91
N TYR A 35 12.69 -5.79 52.99
CA TYR A 35 11.85 -5.16 51.96
C TYR A 35 12.40 -3.81 51.47
N VAL A 36 12.06 -3.42 50.25
CA VAL A 36 12.32 -2.11 49.62
C VAL A 36 11.03 -1.49 49.10
N ASN A 37 10.94 -0.15 49.14
CA ASN A 37 9.86 0.58 48.50
C ASN A 37 10.08 0.64 46.99
N ALA A 38 9.02 0.40 46.21
CA ALA A 38 9.00 0.59 44.77
C ALA A 38 7.85 1.53 44.39
N LYS A 39 8.17 2.58 43.63
CA LYS A 39 7.24 3.58 43.12
C LYS A 39 7.34 3.65 41.59
N PHE A 40 6.19 3.55 40.95
CA PHE A 40 6.04 3.66 39.50
C PHE A 40 5.15 4.86 39.18
N THR A 41 5.65 5.75 38.35
CA THR A 41 4.89 6.91 37.83
C THR A 41 4.48 6.59 36.40
N ILE A 42 3.18 6.39 36.19
CA ILE A 42 2.62 5.83 34.97
C ILE A 42 1.98 6.95 34.14
N SER A 43 2.29 7.00 32.85
CA SER A 43 1.75 7.96 31.88
C SER A 43 1.72 7.39 30.46
N THR A 44 1.17 8.12 29.50
CA THR A 44 1.43 7.96 28.06
C THR A 44 2.30 9.14 27.58
N PRO A 45 2.86 9.10 26.37
CA PRO A 45 3.64 10.22 25.80
C PRO A 45 2.99 11.60 25.92
N GLU A 46 1.72 11.72 25.54
CA GLU A 46 0.96 12.97 25.58
C GLU A 46 0.20 13.17 26.92
N GLY A 47 0.39 12.24 27.85
CA GLY A 47 -0.29 12.12 29.13
C GLY A 47 -1.62 11.35 29.06
N ILE A 48 -1.90 10.53 30.08
CA ILE A 48 -2.99 9.53 30.04
C ILE A 48 -4.25 10.06 30.72
N GLY A 49 -5.38 10.16 30.02
CA GLY A 49 -6.68 10.45 30.65
C GLY A 49 -6.99 11.92 31.06
N THR A 50 -8.30 12.23 31.00
CA THR A 50 -9.05 13.42 31.46
C THR A 50 -8.70 14.79 30.87
N ARG A 51 -9.19 15.07 29.65
CA ARG A 51 -9.61 16.43 29.23
C ARG A 51 -11.12 16.57 29.40
N ALA A 52 -11.59 17.81 29.59
CA ALA A 52 -13.02 18.13 29.75
C ALA A 52 -13.86 17.90 28.46
N ALA A 53 -13.22 17.65 27.32
CA ALA A 53 -13.84 17.24 26.07
C ALA A 53 -13.20 15.91 25.62
N VAL A 54 -14.04 14.92 25.29
CA VAL A 54 -13.59 13.65 24.70
C VAL A 54 -13.24 13.92 23.25
N ASN A 55 -11.94 13.96 22.94
CA ASN A 55 -11.46 13.97 21.57
C ASN A 55 -11.37 12.50 21.11
N VAL A 56 -12.15 12.16 20.09
CA VAL A 56 -12.30 10.78 19.58
C VAL A 56 -10.97 10.30 18.99
N GLY A 57 -10.51 9.13 19.43
CA GLY A 57 -9.29 8.48 18.95
C GLY A 57 -7.99 9.03 19.53
N GLU A 58 -8.03 9.97 20.49
CA GLU A 58 -6.84 10.67 21.01
C GLU A 58 -6.39 10.15 22.40
N GLY A 59 -6.89 8.99 22.86
CA GLY A 59 -6.35 8.33 24.06
C GLY A 59 -6.75 8.98 25.40
N THR A 60 -7.87 9.69 25.42
CA THR A 60 -8.24 10.56 26.57
C THR A 60 -9.20 9.92 27.57
N THR A 61 -9.71 8.72 27.29
CA THR A 61 -10.86 8.14 28.02
C THR A 61 -10.51 7.25 29.20
N VAL A 62 -9.40 6.51 29.15
CA VAL A 62 -9.01 5.59 30.25
C VAL A 62 -8.94 6.32 31.61
N ASN A 63 -9.42 5.67 32.66
CA ASN A 63 -9.58 6.28 33.98
C ASN A 63 -8.90 5.50 35.12
N TYR A 64 -8.52 4.24 34.89
CA TYR A 64 -7.77 3.40 35.84
C TYR A 64 -6.61 2.66 35.18
N VAL A 65 -5.60 2.31 35.98
CA VAL A 65 -4.51 1.38 35.61
C VAL A 65 -4.54 0.16 36.53
N ALA A 66 -4.74 -1.02 35.97
CA ALA A 66 -4.52 -2.29 36.64
C ALA A 66 -3.01 -2.55 36.73
N CYS A 67 -2.51 -2.74 37.95
CA CYS A 67 -1.10 -2.97 38.25
C CYS A 67 -0.97 -4.34 38.92
N ALA A 68 -0.17 -5.25 38.35
CA ALA A 68 0.10 -6.56 38.93
C ALA A 68 1.60 -6.85 38.99
N VAL A 69 2.01 -7.59 40.02
CA VAL A 69 3.40 -7.95 40.28
C VAL A 69 3.54 -9.46 40.14
N TYR A 70 4.58 -9.88 39.45
CA TYR A 70 4.91 -11.27 39.21
C TYR A 70 6.30 -11.54 39.76
N ASP A 71 6.47 -12.68 40.40
CA ASP A 71 7.76 -13.11 40.92
C ASP A 71 8.68 -13.64 39.79
N ALA A 72 9.90 -14.05 40.14
CA ALA A 72 10.88 -14.56 39.19
C ALA A 72 10.46 -15.85 38.46
N THR A 73 9.43 -16.55 38.95
CA THR A 73 8.85 -17.74 38.30
C THR A 73 7.72 -17.41 37.34
N GLY A 74 7.27 -16.14 37.31
CA GLY A 74 6.13 -15.69 36.54
C GLY A 74 4.79 -15.91 37.23
N GLU A 75 4.78 -16.26 38.52
CA GLU A 75 3.53 -16.36 39.31
C GLU A 75 3.11 -14.98 39.81
N GLU A 76 1.82 -14.66 39.65
CA GLU A 76 1.26 -13.40 40.14
C GLU A 76 1.22 -13.37 41.67
N MET A 77 1.54 -12.21 42.25
CA MET A 77 1.41 -11.90 43.66
C MET A 77 0.09 -11.14 43.90
N PRO A 78 -1.05 -11.82 44.12
CA PRO A 78 -2.39 -11.20 44.09
C PRO A 78 -2.60 -10.13 45.16
N ASP A 79 -1.95 -10.27 46.34
CA ASP A 79 -2.03 -9.29 47.42
C ASP A 79 -1.42 -7.93 47.05
N LEU A 80 -0.59 -7.88 46.00
CA LEU A 80 0.02 -6.66 45.49
C LEU A 80 -0.80 -6.03 44.35
N ARG A 81 -1.80 -6.73 43.77
CA ARG A 81 -2.59 -6.18 42.68
C ARG A 81 -3.39 -4.95 43.15
N GLN A 82 -3.32 -3.87 42.38
CA GLN A 82 -4.04 -2.62 42.66
C GLN A 82 -4.60 -2.01 41.38
N TYR A 83 -5.71 -1.29 41.53
CA TYR A 83 -6.30 -0.46 40.48
C TYR A 83 -6.09 1.00 40.87
N ARG A 84 -5.30 1.72 40.07
CA ARG A 84 -4.90 3.09 40.39
C ARG A 84 -5.68 4.09 39.54
N PRO A 85 -6.36 5.07 40.15
CA PRO A 85 -7.04 6.11 39.38
C PRO A 85 -6.01 6.95 38.65
N ILE A 86 -6.39 7.37 37.46
CA ILE A 86 -5.62 8.31 36.65
C ILE A 86 -6.05 9.73 37.05
N THR A 87 -5.09 10.55 37.48
CA THR A 87 -5.31 11.93 37.91
C THR A 87 -4.24 12.83 37.32
N ASN A 88 -4.63 13.98 36.76
CA ASN A 88 -3.68 14.93 36.15
C ASN A 88 -2.76 14.28 35.11
N LYS A 89 -3.33 13.45 34.23
CA LYS A 89 -2.62 12.74 33.18
C LYS A 89 -1.61 11.66 33.62
N THR A 90 -1.61 11.27 34.90
CA THR A 90 -0.69 10.25 35.44
C THR A 90 -1.38 9.34 36.46
N ALA A 91 -0.80 8.18 36.74
CA ALA A 91 -1.16 7.34 37.88
C ALA A 91 0.09 6.98 38.69
N GLU A 92 -0.05 6.84 40.00
CA GLU A 92 1.05 6.39 40.88
C GLU A 92 0.73 5.02 41.47
N TYR A 93 1.68 4.10 41.32
CA TYR A 93 1.62 2.76 41.90
C TYR A 93 2.80 2.57 42.86
N SER A 94 2.51 2.34 44.14
CA SER A 94 3.51 2.19 45.20
C SER A 94 3.29 0.91 45.99
N ILE A 95 4.35 0.11 46.12
CA ILE A 95 4.36 -1.20 46.78
C ILE A 95 5.67 -1.44 47.54
N ARG A 96 5.74 -2.54 48.30
CA ARG A 96 6.96 -3.04 48.92
C ARG A 96 7.36 -4.38 48.31
N LEU A 97 8.61 -4.49 47.86
CA LEU A 97 9.18 -5.71 47.25
C LEU A 97 10.22 -6.33 48.20
N VAL A 98 10.36 -7.66 48.22
CA VAL A 98 11.44 -8.33 48.96
C VAL A 98 12.78 -8.06 48.30
N LYS A 99 13.81 -7.78 49.10
CA LYS A 99 15.16 -7.48 48.59
C LYS A 99 15.80 -8.65 47.86
N GLY A 100 16.57 -8.34 46.83
CA GLY A 100 17.41 -9.32 46.14
C GLY A 100 16.65 -10.27 45.23
N GLN A 101 15.38 -9.99 44.96
CA GLN A 101 14.51 -10.79 44.09
C GLN A 101 14.18 -10.03 42.81
N ALA A 102 14.02 -10.77 41.71
CA ALA A 102 13.57 -10.20 40.45
C ALA A 102 12.03 -10.25 40.36
N TYR A 103 11.46 -9.23 39.74
CA TYR A 103 10.02 -9.11 39.54
C TYR A 103 9.74 -8.53 38.16
N ARG A 104 8.56 -8.86 37.63
CA ARG A 104 7.94 -8.09 36.55
C ARG A 104 6.69 -7.40 37.07
N VAL A 105 6.50 -6.15 36.70
CA VAL A 105 5.29 -5.39 37.02
C VAL A 105 4.58 -5.07 35.71
N ALA A 106 3.37 -5.61 35.53
CA ALA A 106 2.55 -5.40 34.35
C ALA A 106 1.50 -4.31 34.61
N PHE A 107 1.28 -3.46 33.62
CA PHE A 107 0.36 -2.33 33.68
C PHE A 107 -0.62 -2.40 32.51
N PHE A 108 -1.91 -2.28 32.80
CA PHE A 108 -2.96 -2.17 31.79
C PHE A 108 -3.93 -1.05 32.16
N ALA A 109 -3.89 0.05 31.42
CA ALA A 109 -4.79 1.17 31.55
C ALA A 109 -6.07 0.95 30.76
N TYR A 110 -7.21 1.21 31.38
CA TYR A 110 -8.53 0.88 30.85
C TYR A 110 -9.61 1.85 31.35
N TYR A 111 -10.79 1.77 30.75
CA TYR A 111 -12.00 2.41 31.27
C TYR A 111 -12.82 1.45 32.13
N GLY A 112 -13.09 1.83 33.38
CA GLY A 112 -13.91 1.04 34.30
C GLY A 112 -13.99 1.61 35.71
N GLU A 113 -14.10 0.71 36.69
CA GLU A 113 -14.25 1.01 38.12
C GLU A 113 -12.96 0.76 38.92
N ASP A 114 -12.92 1.25 40.17
CA ASP A 114 -11.77 1.14 41.09
C ASP A 114 -11.49 -0.28 41.61
N ASN A 115 -12.27 -1.26 41.16
CA ASN A 115 -12.23 -2.66 41.57
C ASN A 115 -11.83 -3.61 40.43
N GLY A 116 -11.48 -3.09 39.24
CA GLY A 116 -11.13 -3.92 38.08
C GLY A 116 -12.29 -4.26 37.15
N ILE A 117 -13.52 -3.89 37.48
CA ILE A 117 -14.68 -4.13 36.62
C ILE A 117 -14.62 -3.19 35.41
N SER A 118 -14.77 -3.77 34.23
CA SER A 118 -14.88 -3.06 32.96
C SER A 118 -15.94 -3.71 32.07
N ASP A 119 -16.69 -2.89 31.33
CA ASP A 119 -17.61 -3.37 30.30
C ASP A 119 -16.89 -3.92 29.06
N TYR A 120 -15.58 -3.62 28.91
CA TYR A 120 -14.82 -3.86 27.68
C TYR A 120 -13.77 -4.97 27.80
N TYR A 121 -13.28 -5.22 29.02
CA TYR A 121 -12.23 -6.19 29.29
C TYR A 121 -12.61 -7.09 30.46
N ASP A 122 -12.26 -8.37 30.36
CA ASP A 122 -12.11 -9.23 31.52
C ASP A 122 -10.63 -9.27 31.90
N MET A 123 -10.31 -8.72 33.07
CA MET A 123 -8.95 -8.61 33.58
C MET A 123 -8.72 -9.47 34.83
N GLN A 124 -9.48 -10.57 34.96
CA GLN A 124 -9.26 -11.56 36.02
C GLN A 124 -7.78 -11.97 36.10
N TYR A 125 -7.13 -12.13 34.94
CA TYR A 125 -5.70 -12.37 34.81
C TYR A 125 -5.11 -11.37 33.80
N LEU A 126 -4.03 -10.65 34.17
CA LEU A 126 -3.38 -9.73 33.22
C LEU A 126 -2.50 -10.47 32.19
N THR A 127 -2.26 -11.76 32.39
CA THR A 127 -1.64 -12.67 31.41
C THR A 127 -2.64 -13.16 30.36
N ASP A 128 -3.94 -12.94 30.57
CA ASP A 128 -5.00 -13.48 29.71
C ASP A 128 -6.24 -12.56 29.72
N ILE A 129 -6.03 -11.31 29.33
CA ILE A 129 -7.09 -10.31 29.25
C ILE A 129 -8.02 -10.68 28.10
N LYS A 130 -9.28 -10.98 28.41
CA LYS A 130 -10.30 -11.24 27.38
C LYS A 130 -10.94 -9.94 26.93
N ILE A 131 -10.91 -9.71 25.63
CA ILE A 131 -11.54 -8.56 25.00
C ILE A 131 -13.01 -8.92 24.74
N LYS A 132 -13.93 -8.14 25.32
CA LYS A 132 -15.37 -8.38 25.20
C LYS A 132 -15.91 -7.91 23.85
N ASP A 133 -17.02 -8.52 23.42
CA ASP A 133 -17.74 -8.13 22.23
C ASP A 133 -18.16 -6.66 22.29
N ALA A 134 -18.18 -6.01 21.12
CA ALA A 134 -18.30 -4.57 21.08
C ALA A 134 -19.23 -4.06 19.99
N LYS A 135 -19.60 -2.80 20.20
CA LYS A 135 -20.20 -1.90 19.24
C LYS A 135 -19.09 -1.09 18.56
N SER A 136 -19.33 -0.63 17.34
CA SER A 136 -18.47 0.39 16.72
C SER A 136 -18.53 1.70 17.50
N ASN A 137 -17.52 2.57 17.33
CA ASN A 137 -17.53 3.96 17.82
C ASN A 137 -17.57 4.08 19.35
N ILE A 138 -16.97 3.14 20.07
CA ILE A 138 -16.87 3.19 21.53
C ILE A 138 -15.46 3.61 21.94
N GLU A 139 -15.28 4.91 22.21
CA GLU A 139 -14.00 5.48 22.65
C GLU A 139 -13.50 4.89 23.99
N HIS A 140 -14.40 4.46 24.88
CA HIS A 140 -14.02 3.86 26.15
C HIS A 140 -13.33 2.47 26.00
N ARG A 141 -13.18 1.96 24.77
CA ARG A 141 -12.38 0.78 24.43
C ARG A 141 -10.92 1.09 24.07
N ASP A 142 -10.48 2.33 24.23
CA ASP A 142 -9.05 2.58 24.19
C ASP A 142 -8.39 1.95 25.43
N ALA A 143 -7.14 1.53 25.28
CA ALA A 143 -6.35 0.97 26.36
C ALA A 143 -4.87 1.22 26.13
N PHE A 144 -4.08 1.15 27.20
CA PHE A 144 -2.64 1.30 27.13
C PHE A 144 -1.97 0.27 28.03
N THR A 145 -0.80 -0.20 27.64
CA THR A 145 -0.11 -1.28 28.33
C THR A 145 1.40 -1.07 28.29
N ASN A 146 2.06 -1.58 29.32
CA ASN A 146 3.50 -1.82 29.33
C ASN A 146 3.82 -2.74 30.52
N TYR A 147 5.04 -3.25 30.58
CA TYR A 147 5.59 -3.88 31.77
C TYR A 147 6.95 -3.28 32.12
N VAL A 148 7.37 -3.48 33.36
CA VAL A 148 8.70 -3.13 33.82
C VAL A 148 9.31 -4.31 34.55
N ASP A 149 10.53 -4.66 34.15
CA ASP A 149 11.35 -5.60 34.90
C ASP A 149 12.11 -4.86 36.02
N VAL A 150 12.05 -5.43 37.21
CA VAL A 150 12.84 -5.04 38.37
C VAL A 150 13.80 -6.20 38.64
N THR A 151 15.07 -5.98 38.38
CA THR A 151 16.10 -6.98 38.62
C THR A 151 16.33 -7.20 40.11
N ALA A 152 16.90 -8.37 40.45
CA ALA A 152 17.33 -8.68 41.82
C ALA A 152 18.28 -7.62 42.42
N GLN A 153 19.07 -6.93 41.59
CA GLN A 153 19.96 -5.88 42.04
C GLN A 153 19.23 -4.56 42.30
N GLU A 154 18.26 -4.20 41.46
CA GLU A 154 17.45 -3.00 41.65
C GLU A 154 16.59 -3.09 42.91
N SER A 155 16.05 -4.28 43.22
CA SER A 155 15.30 -4.52 44.45
C SER A 155 16.18 -4.54 45.72
N MET A 156 17.49 -4.30 45.64
CA MET A 156 18.34 -4.10 46.83
C MET A 156 18.26 -2.67 47.39
N LYS A 157 17.63 -1.74 46.67
CA LYS A 157 17.46 -0.32 47.04
C LYS A 157 16.02 0.13 46.73
N ALA A 158 15.67 1.36 47.09
CA ALA A 158 14.41 1.95 46.67
C ALA A 158 14.35 2.03 45.13
N VAL A 159 13.22 1.61 44.54
CA VAL A 159 12.98 1.61 43.09
C VAL A 159 12.06 2.76 42.77
N GLU A 160 12.49 3.66 41.88
CA GLU A 160 11.65 4.73 41.33
C GLU A 160 11.79 4.70 39.81
N LYS A 161 10.72 4.36 39.09
CA LYS A 161 10.73 4.24 37.62
C LYS A 161 9.54 4.98 36.99
N PRO A 162 9.77 5.87 36.02
CA PRO A 162 8.70 6.30 35.12
C PRO A 162 8.31 5.14 34.20
N VAL A 163 7.02 5.04 33.86
CA VAL A 163 6.46 3.99 32.99
C VAL A 163 5.58 4.65 31.94
N THR A 164 6.04 4.60 30.68
CA THR A 164 5.26 5.07 29.53
C THR A 164 4.46 3.91 28.95
N LEU A 165 3.14 4.05 28.87
CA LEU A 165 2.24 3.04 28.29
C LEU A 165 1.96 3.33 26.81
N TYR A 166 1.73 2.28 26.03
CA TYR A 166 1.42 2.32 24.59
C TYR A 166 0.19 1.49 24.27
N ARG A 167 -0.46 1.70 23.13
CA ARG A 167 -1.67 0.94 22.81
C ARG A 167 -1.37 -0.55 22.57
N PRO A 168 -2.18 -1.46 23.14
CA PRO A 168 -2.21 -2.85 22.72
C PRO A 168 -2.89 -3.05 21.36
N PHE A 169 -3.61 -2.03 20.87
CA PHE A 169 -4.46 -2.11 19.68
C PHE A 169 -3.93 -1.24 18.54
N ALA A 170 -4.24 -1.63 17.30
CA ALA A 170 -4.34 -0.73 16.17
C ALA A 170 -5.64 0.06 16.26
N GLN A 171 -5.59 1.34 15.90
CA GLN A 171 -6.79 2.17 15.78
C GLN A 171 -7.21 2.22 14.31
N LEU A 172 -8.45 1.80 13.99
CA LEU A 172 -9.02 1.87 12.65
C LEU A 172 -10.08 2.97 12.60
N ASN A 173 -9.88 3.93 11.69
CA ASN A 173 -10.79 5.05 11.48
C ASN A 173 -11.31 5.06 10.04
N LEU A 174 -12.57 5.40 9.87
CA LEU A 174 -13.17 5.75 8.58
C LEU A 174 -13.66 7.19 8.65
N GLY A 175 -13.30 8.01 7.66
CA GLY A 175 -13.76 9.40 7.56
C GLY A 175 -14.14 9.80 6.14
N ALA A 176 -15.22 10.55 5.99
CA ALA A 176 -15.66 11.04 4.68
C ALA A 176 -15.32 12.53 4.49
N VAL A 177 -14.94 12.91 3.27
CA VAL A 177 -14.76 14.33 2.92
C VAL A 177 -16.10 15.06 2.98
N ALA A 178 -16.07 16.36 3.30
CA ALA A 178 -17.28 17.16 3.42
C ALA A 178 -18.14 17.12 2.15
N GLU A 179 -17.52 17.07 0.97
CA GLU A 179 -18.18 16.96 -0.33
C GLU A 179 -19.00 15.66 -0.45
N ASP A 180 -18.47 14.55 0.05
CA ASP A 180 -19.11 13.23 0.02
C ASP A 180 -20.31 13.19 0.97
N ILE A 181 -20.16 13.76 2.17
CA ILE A 181 -21.26 13.93 3.12
C ILE A 181 -22.38 14.77 2.51
N GLU A 182 -22.06 15.92 1.91
CA GLU A 182 -23.07 16.81 1.31
C GLU A 182 -23.72 16.20 0.07
N ALA A 183 -22.98 15.41 -0.71
CA ALA A 183 -23.54 14.65 -1.82
C ALA A 183 -24.48 13.54 -1.34
N ALA A 184 -24.10 12.78 -0.31
CA ALA A 184 -24.94 11.78 0.33
C ALA A 184 -26.23 12.41 0.91
N LYS A 185 -26.11 13.54 1.61
CA LYS A 185 -27.26 14.31 2.13
C LYS A 185 -28.22 14.72 1.01
N LYS A 186 -27.71 15.24 -0.12
CA LYS A 186 -28.53 15.58 -1.31
C LYS A 186 -29.22 14.36 -1.92
N ALA A 187 -28.59 13.19 -1.86
CA ALA A 187 -29.19 11.92 -2.27
C ALA A 187 -30.17 11.32 -1.24
N GLY A 188 -30.40 12.01 -0.12
CA GLY A 188 -31.30 11.55 0.95
C GLY A 188 -30.70 10.46 1.84
N VAL A 189 -29.36 10.41 1.95
CA VAL A 189 -28.60 9.53 2.81
C VAL A 189 -27.88 10.37 3.88
N VAL A 190 -28.29 10.23 5.13
CA VAL A 190 -27.60 10.82 6.29
C VAL A 190 -27.24 9.67 7.21
N VAL A 191 -25.96 9.32 7.23
CA VAL A 191 -25.45 8.23 8.06
C VAL A 191 -25.56 8.65 9.52
N THR A 192 -26.22 7.82 10.33
CA THR A 192 -26.34 8.03 11.77
C THR A 192 -25.63 6.94 12.56
N ASN A 193 -25.46 5.75 11.96
CA ASN A 193 -24.83 4.62 12.60
C ASN A 193 -23.92 3.87 11.63
N SER A 194 -22.89 3.23 12.17
CA SER A 194 -21.99 2.36 11.42
C SER A 194 -21.72 1.05 12.15
N LYS A 195 -21.36 0.04 11.36
CA LYS A 195 -20.95 -1.30 11.74
C LYS A 195 -19.69 -1.64 10.95
N ILE A 196 -18.74 -2.27 11.61
CA ILE A 196 -17.46 -2.69 11.02
C ILE A 196 -17.23 -4.18 11.30
N THR A 197 -16.90 -4.94 10.26
CA THR A 197 -16.45 -6.33 10.40
C THR A 197 -15.03 -6.43 9.87
N VAL A 198 -14.14 -7.08 10.62
CA VAL A 198 -12.69 -7.09 10.34
C VAL A 198 -12.15 -8.51 10.46
N SER A 199 -11.35 -8.96 9.49
CA SER A 199 -10.69 -10.28 9.55
C SER A 199 -9.37 -10.22 10.32
N ASN A 200 -8.78 -11.38 10.64
CA ASN A 200 -7.45 -11.46 11.25
C ASN A 200 -7.28 -10.69 12.58
N VAL A 201 -8.31 -10.62 13.43
CA VAL A 201 -8.26 -9.93 14.73
C VAL A 201 -8.21 -10.93 15.89
N TYR A 202 -7.39 -10.65 16.90
CA TYR A 202 -7.31 -11.43 18.13
C TYR A 202 -8.24 -10.88 19.22
N THR A 203 -8.58 -11.69 20.23
CA THR A 203 -9.46 -11.27 21.33
C THR A 203 -8.88 -11.52 22.72
N GLU A 204 -7.59 -11.86 22.80
CA GLU A 204 -6.91 -12.31 24.01
C GLU A 204 -5.52 -11.67 24.09
N PHE A 205 -5.29 -10.88 25.13
CA PHE A 205 -4.06 -10.09 25.30
C PHE A 205 -3.33 -10.41 26.60
N ASP A 206 -2.02 -10.54 26.52
CA ASP A 206 -1.13 -10.77 27.65
C ASP A 206 -0.36 -9.48 27.96
N ALA A 207 -0.77 -8.74 29.00
CA ALA A 207 -0.08 -7.54 29.45
C ALA A 207 1.24 -7.83 30.17
N TYR A 208 1.45 -9.05 30.68
CA TYR A 208 2.71 -9.48 31.29
C TYR A 208 3.81 -9.65 30.26
N ASN A 209 3.50 -10.21 29.09
CA ASN A 209 4.44 -10.33 27.97
C ASN A 209 4.32 -9.19 26.95
N ASN A 210 3.34 -8.32 27.13
CA ASN A 210 2.97 -7.28 26.18
C ASN A 210 2.69 -7.82 24.76
N ALA A 211 1.99 -8.95 24.68
CA ALA A 211 1.85 -9.74 23.46
C ALA A 211 0.44 -10.34 23.33
N ILE A 212 0.12 -10.90 22.17
CA ILE A 212 -1.04 -11.77 22.01
C ILE A 212 -0.82 -13.02 22.88
N VAL A 213 -1.90 -13.51 23.51
CA VAL A 213 -1.84 -14.74 24.32
C VAL A 213 -1.34 -15.92 23.47
N ALA A 214 -0.38 -16.66 23.98
CA ALA A 214 0.22 -17.78 23.27
C ALA A 214 -0.84 -18.82 22.85
N GLY A 215 -0.87 -19.14 21.56
CA GLY A 215 -1.83 -20.09 20.98
C GLY A 215 -3.19 -19.50 20.61
N ALA A 216 -3.46 -18.22 20.92
CA ALA A 216 -4.65 -17.54 20.44
C ALA A 216 -4.70 -17.54 18.90
N GLN A 217 -5.89 -17.74 18.36
CA GLN A 217 -6.12 -17.73 16.92
C GLN A 217 -6.81 -16.42 16.53
N SER A 218 -6.39 -15.84 15.42
CA SER A 218 -7.11 -14.70 14.84
C SER A 218 -8.44 -15.17 14.25
N LYS A 219 -9.41 -14.27 14.24
CA LYS A 219 -10.75 -14.53 13.70
C LYS A 219 -11.37 -13.27 13.11
N GLU A 220 -12.48 -13.45 12.40
CA GLU A 220 -13.35 -12.35 12.06
C GLU A 220 -14.02 -11.80 13.33
N VAL A 221 -13.96 -10.48 13.50
CA VAL A 221 -14.60 -9.76 14.61
C VAL A 221 -15.58 -8.73 14.04
N THR A 222 -16.82 -8.79 14.51
CA THR A 222 -17.86 -7.82 14.15
C THR A 222 -18.07 -6.82 15.29
N PHE A 223 -17.82 -5.55 15.00
CA PHE A 223 -18.21 -4.41 15.81
C PHE A 223 -19.64 -4.03 15.42
N THR A 224 -20.58 -4.32 16.31
CA THR A 224 -22.01 -4.17 16.04
C THR A 224 -22.44 -2.71 15.85
N MET A 225 -23.55 -2.51 15.13
CA MET A 225 -24.06 -1.21 14.70
C MET A 225 -24.21 -0.23 15.88
N ASN A 226 -23.65 0.97 15.75
CA ASN A 226 -23.71 2.03 16.77
C ASN A 226 -23.61 3.43 16.16
N GLU A 227 -24.00 4.45 16.93
CA GLU A 227 -23.96 5.86 16.48
C GLU A 227 -22.54 6.28 16.07
N ILE A 228 -22.41 7.04 14.97
CA ILE A 228 -21.11 7.57 14.54
C ILE A 228 -20.58 8.61 15.54
N PRO A 229 -19.27 8.90 15.59
CA PRO A 229 -18.70 9.75 16.65
C PRO A 229 -19.21 11.21 16.70
N GLY A 230 -19.72 11.76 15.59
CA GLY A 230 -20.28 13.11 15.56
C GLY A 230 -19.26 14.24 15.76
N GLN A 231 -18.00 13.97 15.44
CA GLN A 231 -16.88 14.93 15.46
C GLN A 231 -16.11 14.81 14.13
N ASP A 232 -15.17 15.73 13.89
CA ASP A 232 -14.26 15.63 12.76
C ASP A 232 -13.04 14.75 13.10
N LEU A 233 -12.62 13.95 12.13
CA LEU A 233 -11.35 13.23 12.09
C LEU A 233 -10.30 14.13 11.43
N TYR A 234 -9.22 14.43 12.15
CA TYR A 234 -8.06 15.13 11.62
C TYR A 234 -6.95 14.14 11.28
N VAL A 235 -6.42 14.21 10.05
CA VAL A 235 -5.37 13.32 9.53
C VAL A 235 -4.29 14.16 8.88
N ASP A 236 -3.03 13.88 9.18
CA ASP A 236 -1.87 14.49 8.54
C ASP A 236 -1.57 13.73 7.23
N MET A 237 -2.08 14.24 6.09
CA MET A 237 -1.95 13.58 4.79
C MET A 237 -0.60 13.81 4.11
N ASP A 238 0.07 14.91 4.43
CA ASP A 238 1.32 15.33 3.78
C ASP A 238 2.57 15.04 4.63
N ASN A 239 2.37 14.62 5.88
CA ASN A 239 3.42 14.34 6.87
C ASN A 239 4.31 15.58 7.10
N ASP A 240 3.72 16.78 6.99
CA ASP A 240 4.38 18.06 7.22
C ASP A 240 3.84 18.69 8.51
N ALA A 241 4.62 18.57 9.59
CA ALA A 241 4.28 19.17 10.89
C ALA A 241 4.14 20.71 10.87
N THR A 242 4.32 21.38 9.73
CA THR A 242 4.14 22.83 9.56
C THR A 242 2.85 23.21 8.82
N THR A 243 2.16 22.26 8.18
CA THR A 243 0.82 22.41 7.62
C THR A 243 -0.22 21.95 8.65
N ALA A 244 -1.50 22.19 8.37
CA ALA A 244 -2.58 21.81 9.29
C ALA A 244 -3.22 20.51 8.79
N ASP A 245 -3.42 19.54 9.69
CA ASP A 245 -4.11 18.28 9.41
C ASP A 245 -5.42 18.51 8.63
N GLU A 246 -5.65 17.68 7.61
CA GLU A 246 -6.89 17.65 6.86
C GLU A 246 -8.04 17.08 7.69
N SER A 247 -9.24 17.63 7.47
CA SER A 247 -10.45 17.32 8.25
C SER A 247 -11.44 16.48 7.45
N PHE A 248 -11.99 15.44 8.08
CA PHE A 248 -12.98 14.52 7.53
C PHE A 248 -14.12 14.29 8.54
N GLU A 249 -15.35 14.06 8.09
CA GLU A 249 -16.45 13.69 8.99
C GLU A 249 -16.33 12.22 9.40
N TYR A 250 -16.30 11.94 10.70
CA TYR A 250 -16.02 10.60 11.23
C TYR A 250 -17.18 9.63 10.96
N LEU A 251 -16.89 8.52 10.27
CA LEU A 251 -17.86 7.47 9.97
C LEU A 251 -17.73 6.23 10.85
N ALA A 252 -16.51 5.84 11.23
CA ALA A 252 -16.32 4.72 12.17
C ALA A 252 -14.97 4.78 12.92
N LEU A 253 -14.96 4.46 14.23
CA LEU A 253 -13.78 4.24 15.07
C LEU A 253 -13.83 2.84 15.68
N ASN A 254 -12.75 2.06 15.55
CA ASN A 254 -12.61 0.76 16.19
C ASN A 254 -11.17 0.47 16.63
N TYR A 255 -11.00 -0.30 17.71
CA TYR A 255 -9.70 -0.74 18.21
C TYR A 255 -9.52 -2.24 17.96
N LEU A 256 -8.47 -2.60 17.24
CA LEU A 256 -8.20 -3.95 16.76
C LEU A 256 -6.95 -4.51 17.47
N LEU A 257 -7.06 -5.70 18.06
CA LEU A 257 -5.87 -6.42 18.53
C LEU A 257 -5.28 -7.20 17.35
N VAL A 258 -4.14 -6.73 16.87
CA VAL A 258 -3.42 -7.25 15.70
C VAL A 258 -1.94 -7.27 16.01
N GLY A 259 -1.24 -8.30 15.56
CA GLY A 259 0.20 -8.45 15.77
C GLY A 259 0.69 -8.37 17.22
N ASN A 260 2.00 -8.47 17.38
CA ASN A 260 2.66 -8.25 18.67
C ASN A 260 3.25 -6.84 18.74
N ALA A 261 3.70 -6.42 19.92
CA ALA A 261 4.47 -5.18 20.00
C ALA A 261 5.69 -5.25 19.07
N GLY A 262 5.89 -4.23 18.23
CA GLY A 262 7.02 -4.17 17.29
C GLY A 262 6.93 -5.13 16.09
N SER A 263 5.81 -5.82 15.88
CA SER A 263 5.61 -6.61 14.66
C SER A 263 5.30 -5.73 13.44
N GLU A 264 5.44 -6.33 12.26
CA GLU A 264 5.06 -5.74 10.98
C GLU A 264 3.56 -5.42 10.92
N LYS A 265 3.18 -4.67 9.87
CA LYS A 265 1.77 -4.43 9.53
C LYS A 265 1.11 -5.76 9.18
N GLU A 266 -0.01 -6.07 9.81
CA GLU A 266 -0.86 -7.18 9.40
C GLU A 266 -1.92 -6.69 8.41
N LEU A 267 -2.25 -7.52 7.43
CA LEU A 267 -3.31 -7.21 6.47
C LEU A 267 -4.65 -7.75 6.95
N THR A 268 -5.67 -6.89 6.90
CA THR A 268 -7.04 -7.27 7.26
C THR A 268 -8.06 -6.79 6.22
N ASP A 269 -9.13 -7.54 6.03
CA ASP A 269 -10.27 -7.10 5.24
C ASP A 269 -11.27 -6.38 6.16
N VAL A 270 -11.69 -5.18 5.77
CA VAL A 270 -12.63 -4.33 6.51
C VAL A 270 -13.93 -4.23 5.72
N THR A 271 -15.04 -4.69 6.30
CA THR A 271 -16.39 -4.49 5.76
C THR A 271 -17.08 -3.36 6.52
N PHE A 272 -17.51 -2.33 5.80
CA PHE A 272 -18.20 -1.16 6.30
C PHE A 272 -19.67 -1.17 5.90
N GLU A 273 -20.53 -1.17 6.92
CA GLU A 273 -21.97 -1.05 6.80
C GLU A 273 -22.43 0.20 7.53
N TRP A 274 -23.22 1.04 6.87
CA TRP A 274 -23.82 2.22 7.49
C TRP A 274 -25.34 2.11 7.53
N LYS A 275 -25.94 2.89 8.43
CA LYS A 275 -27.38 3.01 8.58
C LYS A 275 -27.80 4.46 8.79
N THR A 276 -28.92 4.83 8.18
CA THR A 276 -29.58 6.13 8.35
C THR A 276 -30.70 6.08 9.40
N ALA A 277 -31.21 7.24 9.83
CA ALA A 277 -32.35 7.34 10.75
C ALA A 277 -33.62 6.62 10.24
N ASP A 278 -33.85 6.58 8.92
CA ASP A 278 -34.96 5.88 8.27
C ASP A 278 -34.67 4.40 7.95
N ASN A 279 -33.59 3.83 8.51
CA ASN A 279 -33.15 2.44 8.36
C ASN A 279 -32.68 2.03 6.96
N LYS A 280 -32.24 2.96 6.11
CA LYS A 280 -31.53 2.61 4.88
C LYS A 280 -30.10 2.17 5.20
N THR A 281 -29.54 1.28 4.39
CA THR A 281 -28.16 0.80 4.51
C THR A 281 -27.51 0.74 3.13
N ASN A 282 -26.17 0.69 3.07
CA ASN A 282 -25.46 0.27 1.87
C ASN A 282 -25.62 -1.25 1.67
N SER A 283 -26.22 -1.64 0.55
CA SER A 283 -26.36 -3.05 0.15
C SER A 283 -26.06 -3.17 -1.35
N PRO A 284 -24.99 -3.88 -1.75
CA PRO A 284 -24.04 -4.59 -0.90
C PRO A 284 -23.21 -3.65 0.01
N ALA A 285 -22.66 -4.21 1.09
CA ALA A 285 -21.77 -3.48 2.00
C ALA A 285 -20.47 -3.09 1.29
N THR A 286 -19.83 -2.01 1.76
CA THR A 286 -18.53 -1.57 1.24
C THR A 286 -17.44 -2.46 1.83
N VAL A 287 -16.57 -3.04 1.00
CA VAL A 287 -15.49 -3.93 1.45
C VAL A 287 -14.15 -3.36 1.00
N PHE A 288 -13.27 -3.13 1.97
CA PHE A 288 -11.88 -2.74 1.78
C PHE A 288 -11.01 -3.97 2.04
N LYS A 289 -10.17 -4.37 1.08
CA LYS A 289 -9.36 -5.58 1.19
C LYS A 289 -7.91 -5.26 1.51
N ASN A 290 -7.24 -6.16 2.22
CA ASN A 290 -5.80 -6.08 2.51
C ASN A 290 -5.39 -4.74 3.14
N ILE A 291 -6.16 -4.27 4.11
CA ILE A 291 -5.90 -3.02 4.84
C ILE A 291 -4.76 -3.26 5.82
N PRO A 292 -3.64 -2.51 5.69
CA PRO A 292 -2.54 -2.60 6.63
C PRO A 292 -2.93 -1.97 7.97
N VAL A 293 -2.83 -2.77 9.03
CA VAL A 293 -3.06 -2.35 10.41
C VAL A 293 -1.87 -2.75 11.26
N GLN A 294 -1.52 -1.89 12.22
CA GLN A 294 -0.41 -2.14 13.11
C GLN A 294 -0.74 -1.66 14.51
N ARG A 295 -0.40 -2.49 15.49
CA ARG A 295 -0.53 -2.13 16.90
C ARG A 295 0.16 -0.81 17.21
N ASN A 296 -0.50 0.04 17.99
CA ASN A 296 -0.05 1.39 18.37
C ASN A 296 -0.03 2.42 17.23
N TYR A 297 -0.48 2.05 16.03
CA TYR A 297 -0.67 2.99 14.93
C TYR A 297 -2.15 3.24 14.68
N ARG A 298 -2.41 4.35 13.99
CA ARG A 298 -3.74 4.72 13.52
C ARG A 298 -3.81 4.51 12.01
N THR A 299 -4.67 3.60 11.57
CA THR A 299 -5.01 3.40 10.16
C THR A 299 -6.27 4.21 9.85
N ASN A 300 -6.18 5.18 8.95
CA ASN A 300 -7.31 5.98 8.48
C ASN A 300 -7.69 5.57 7.07
N ILE A 301 -8.93 5.12 6.86
CA ILE A 301 -9.55 4.95 5.54
C ILE A 301 -10.39 6.20 5.30
N ILE A 302 -9.94 7.10 4.42
CA ILE A 302 -10.52 8.44 4.31
C ILE A 302 -10.75 8.87 2.87
N GLY A 303 -11.88 9.52 2.59
CA GLY A 303 -12.20 10.01 1.25
C GLY A 303 -13.70 10.04 0.94
N TYR A 304 -14.07 9.70 -0.29
CA TYR A 304 -15.46 9.47 -0.68
C TYR A 304 -15.83 8.03 -0.31
N LEU A 305 -16.52 7.83 0.81
CA LEU A 305 -16.87 6.51 1.35
C LEU A 305 -18.38 6.20 1.24
N LEU A 306 -19.20 7.22 1.04
CA LEU A 306 -20.67 7.13 1.01
C LEU A 306 -21.24 7.18 -0.40
N THR A 307 -20.57 7.88 -1.33
CA THR A 307 -20.97 7.95 -2.73
C THR A 307 -20.15 7.03 -3.62
N ASN A 308 -20.73 6.61 -4.74
CA ASN A 308 -20.07 5.74 -5.72
C ASN A 308 -19.56 6.60 -6.87
N PRO A 309 -18.29 6.44 -7.28
CA PRO A 309 -17.32 5.47 -6.73
C PRO A 309 -16.68 5.89 -5.43
N ALA A 310 -16.42 4.90 -4.59
CA ALA A 310 -15.67 5.11 -3.37
C ALA A 310 -14.21 5.41 -3.76
N VAL A 311 -13.74 6.62 -3.44
CA VAL A 311 -12.36 7.07 -3.66
C VAL A 311 -11.77 7.36 -2.30
N PHE A 312 -10.85 6.53 -1.83
CA PHE A 312 -10.32 6.63 -0.48
C PHE A 312 -8.81 6.42 -0.45
N ASN A 313 -8.17 7.11 0.47
CA ASN A 313 -6.78 6.93 0.84
C ASN A 313 -6.70 6.12 2.13
N ILE A 314 -5.62 5.37 2.28
CA ILE A 314 -5.27 4.72 3.54
C ILE A 314 -3.99 5.39 4.05
N THR A 315 -4.09 6.10 5.17
CA THR A 315 -2.90 6.61 5.88
C THR A 315 -2.66 5.79 7.13
N ILE A 316 -1.40 5.71 7.54
CA ILE A 316 -1.02 5.14 8.83
C ILE A 316 -0.22 6.19 9.58
N ASP A 317 -0.81 6.74 10.63
CA ASP A 317 -0.20 7.82 11.40
C ASP A 317 0.58 7.24 12.59
N GLU A 318 1.82 7.70 12.77
CA GLU A 318 2.68 7.34 13.91
C GLU A 318 2.39 8.20 15.16
N LYS A 319 1.20 8.80 15.23
CA LYS A 319 0.79 9.83 16.20
C LYS A 319 0.90 9.40 17.67
N PHE A 320 0.95 8.10 17.93
CA PHE A 320 1.08 7.54 19.27
C PHE A 320 2.50 6.98 19.39
N GLU A 321 3.45 7.81 19.85
CA GLU A 321 4.91 7.61 19.79
C GLU A 321 5.37 6.15 19.71
N LYS A 322 6.38 5.90 18.87
CA LYS A 322 7.05 4.61 18.75
C LYS A 322 7.53 4.15 20.14
N PRO A 323 7.09 2.99 20.65
CA PRO A 323 7.87 2.34 21.70
C PRO A 323 9.28 2.14 21.12
N ASP A 324 10.35 2.35 21.90
CA ASP A 324 11.74 2.16 21.46
C ASP A 324 11.98 0.73 20.93
N TYR A 325 11.62 0.54 19.66
CA TYR A 325 11.87 -0.59 18.79
C TYR A 325 12.02 0.04 17.40
N ILE A 326 13.22 -0.11 16.84
CA ILE A 326 13.63 0.54 15.58
C ILE A 326 12.67 0.10 14.47
N VAL A 327 11.75 0.98 14.07
CA VAL A 327 11.08 0.95 12.77
C VAL A 327 11.72 2.06 11.97
N ALA A 328 12.65 1.70 11.08
CA ALA A 328 13.31 2.65 10.20
C ALA A 328 12.24 3.37 9.36
N SER A 329 12.27 4.70 9.36
CA SER A 329 11.53 5.50 8.38
C SER A 329 11.92 5.07 6.95
N PRO A 330 11.04 5.23 5.95
CA PRO A 330 11.40 4.98 4.56
C PRO A 330 12.69 5.73 4.21
N TRP A 331 13.59 5.05 3.50
CA TRP A 331 14.89 5.61 3.18
C TRP A 331 14.75 6.89 2.34
N ASP A 332 15.59 7.89 2.61
CA ASP A 332 15.60 9.16 1.88
C ASP A 332 16.40 9.09 0.55
N GLY A 333 16.89 7.90 0.20
CA GLY A 333 17.75 7.67 -0.97
C GLY A 333 19.20 8.12 -0.81
N LYS A 334 19.59 8.63 0.36
CA LYS A 334 20.89 9.30 0.57
C LYS A 334 21.65 8.78 1.79
N GLU A 335 20.94 8.42 2.86
CA GLU A 335 21.57 7.99 4.11
C GLU A 335 22.35 6.70 3.92
N VAL A 336 23.55 6.62 4.49
CA VAL A 336 24.42 5.45 4.42
C VAL A 336 25.05 5.24 5.78
N SER A 337 24.88 4.06 6.37
CA SER A 337 25.37 3.70 7.71
C SER A 337 26.05 2.34 7.69
N GLU A 338 27.09 2.15 8.51
CA GLU A 338 27.78 0.85 8.58
C GLU A 338 26.96 -0.14 9.42
N PRO A 339 26.65 -1.34 8.90
CA PRO A 339 25.92 -2.35 9.67
C PRO A 339 26.75 -2.93 10.80
N GLU A 340 26.07 -3.43 11.83
CA GLU A 340 26.69 -4.36 12.75
C GLU A 340 27.20 -5.61 12.00
N SER A 341 28.32 -6.17 12.45
CA SER A 341 28.87 -7.37 11.82
C SER A 341 29.47 -8.33 12.82
N THR A 342 29.29 -9.63 12.55
CA THR A 342 29.91 -10.73 13.30
C THR A 342 31.17 -11.21 12.57
N ALA A 343 31.78 -12.29 13.06
CA ALA A 343 32.88 -12.93 12.35
C ALA A 343 32.48 -13.44 10.95
N THR A 344 31.21 -13.77 10.74
CA THR A 344 30.70 -14.46 9.54
C THR A 344 29.61 -13.69 8.79
N GLU A 345 29.01 -12.65 9.38
CA GLU A 345 27.81 -12.01 8.86
C GLU A 345 27.88 -10.48 8.95
N TYR A 346 27.24 -9.80 8.00
CA TYR A 346 26.73 -8.45 8.16
C TYR A 346 25.26 -8.53 8.55
N LEU A 347 24.87 -7.81 9.61
CA LEU A 347 23.51 -7.76 10.13
C LEU A 347 22.86 -6.45 9.67
N ILE A 348 21.83 -6.57 8.84
CA ILE A 348 21.17 -5.42 8.21
C ILE A 348 19.82 -5.20 8.88
N SER A 349 19.62 -4.03 9.43
CA SER A 349 18.39 -3.60 10.11
C SER A 349 17.74 -2.37 9.44
N SER A 350 18.43 -1.74 8.49
CA SER A 350 17.95 -0.54 7.81
C SER A 350 18.37 -0.47 6.32
N PRO A 351 17.64 0.31 5.50
CA PRO A 351 18.02 0.58 4.11
C PRO A 351 19.40 1.27 3.97
N ALA A 352 19.75 2.15 4.91
CA ALA A 352 21.03 2.87 4.90
C ALA A 352 22.23 1.92 5.09
N GLU A 353 22.05 0.86 5.88
CA GLU A 353 23.02 -0.22 6.04
C GLU A 353 23.14 -1.07 4.78
N TRP A 354 22.03 -1.35 4.11
CA TRP A 354 22.06 -1.99 2.79
C TRP A 354 22.84 -1.15 1.78
N ALA A 355 22.56 0.15 1.70
CA ALA A 355 23.23 1.08 0.80
C ALA A 355 24.76 1.12 1.03
N TRP A 356 25.21 0.95 2.28
CA TRP A 356 26.63 0.91 2.63
C TRP A 356 27.37 -0.27 2.01
N LEU A 357 26.72 -1.42 1.83
CA LEU A 357 27.33 -2.65 1.28
C LEU A 357 27.87 -2.44 -0.14
N LYS A 358 27.28 -1.55 -0.93
CA LYS A 358 27.59 -1.38 -2.36
C LYS A 358 29.06 -1.05 -2.64
N GLY A 359 29.72 -0.34 -1.72
CA GLY A 359 31.11 0.10 -1.84
C GLY A 359 32.14 -0.84 -1.22
N LYS A 360 31.74 -2.05 -0.80
CA LYS A 360 32.56 -2.91 0.07
C LYS A 360 32.88 -4.24 -0.59
N ASN A 361 34.00 -4.82 -0.17
CA ASN A 361 34.31 -6.20 -0.49
C ASN A 361 33.52 -7.11 0.45
N LEU A 362 32.47 -7.74 -0.07
CA LEU A 362 31.56 -8.58 0.70
C LEU A 362 32.07 -10.04 0.83
N ASN A 363 33.15 -10.40 0.10
CA ASN A 363 33.64 -11.77 0.08
C ASN A 363 34.11 -12.23 1.46
N GLY A 364 33.63 -13.40 1.89
CA GLY A 364 33.99 -14.04 3.16
C GLY A 364 33.02 -13.79 4.31
N LYS A 365 31.93 -13.04 4.10
CA LYS A 365 30.80 -12.94 5.03
C LYS A 365 29.47 -13.13 4.30
N ASN A 366 28.49 -13.67 5.02
CA ASN A 366 27.09 -13.70 4.61
C ASN A 366 26.40 -12.37 4.93
N ILE A 367 25.22 -12.15 4.37
CA ILE A 367 24.36 -10.99 4.68
C ILE A 367 23.08 -11.54 5.31
N LYS A 368 22.69 -10.99 6.46
CA LYS A 368 21.48 -11.39 7.16
C LYS A 368 20.62 -10.17 7.49
N LEU A 369 19.34 -10.19 7.13
CA LEU A 369 18.39 -9.19 7.62
C LEU A 369 18.02 -9.48 9.08
N THR A 370 17.78 -8.41 9.83
CA THR A 370 17.36 -8.43 11.24
C THR A 370 16.12 -7.58 11.50
N ALA A 371 15.63 -6.91 10.45
CA ALA A 371 14.39 -6.17 10.41
C ALA A 371 13.95 -6.04 8.94
N ASN A 372 12.72 -5.59 8.73
CA ASN A 372 12.29 -5.17 7.40
C ASN A 372 12.92 -3.86 7.02
N ILE A 373 13.06 -3.65 5.73
CA ILE A 373 13.65 -2.44 5.19
C ILE A 373 12.77 -1.89 4.05
N ASP A 374 12.48 -0.60 4.12
CA ASP A 374 11.68 0.12 3.13
C ASP A 374 12.54 1.18 2.44
N PHE A 375 12.74 1.05 1.13
CA PHE A 375 13.57 1.96 0.34
C PHE A 375 12.82 3.21 -0.13
N GLY A 376 11.52 3.36 0.17
CA GLY A 376 10.75 4.58 -0.10
C GLY A 376 10.61 4.92 -1.60
N GLY A 377 10.73 3.94 -2.48
CA GLY A 377 10.74 4.09 -3.95
C GLY A 377 12.12 4.42 -4.54
N ASN A 378 13.15 4.59 -3.71
CA ASN A 378 14.46 5.05 -4.15
C ASN A 378 15.29 3.97 -4.85
N GLU A 379 16.37 4.43 -5.50
CA GLU A 379 17.29 3.59 -6.26
C GLU A 379 18.11 2.66 -5.36
N VAL A 380 18.04 1.35 -5.61
CA VAL A 380 18.85 0.33 -4.94
C VAL A 380 19.76 -0.33 -5.95
N LYS A 381 21.07 -0.18 -5.75
CA LYS A 381 22.07 -0.74 -6.68
C LYS A 381 22.40 -2.18 -6.34
N GLY A 382 22.38 -3.04 -7.35
CA GLY A 382 22.70 -4.46 -7.19
C GLY A 382 24.08 -4.71 -6.57
N LEU A 383 24.16 -5.66 -5.64
CA LEU A 383 25.39 -6.00 -4.93
C LEU A 383 26.18 -7.11 -5.66
N GLY A 384 27.50 -6.95 -5.76
CA GLY A 384 28.38 -8.04 -6.15
C GLY A 384 28.70 -8.87 -4.91
N PHE A 385 28.22 -10.11 -4.85
CA PHE A 385 28.21 -10.89 -3.62
C PHE A 385 28.42 -12.38 -3.90
N THR A 386 29.21 -13.04 -3.06
CA THR A 386 29.32 -14.51 -3.01
C THR A 386 29.07 -14.98 -1.58
N GLY A 387 28.29 -16.03 -1.39
CA GLY A 387 27.87 -16.51 -0.07
C GLY A 387 26.35 -16.64 0.07
N THR A 388 25.86 -16.54 1.31
CA THR A 388 24.42 -16.61 1.63
C THR A 388 23.87 -15.24 1.99
N PHE A 389 22.78 -14.84 1.32
CA PHE A 389 21.86 -13.81 1.79
C PHE A 389 20.66 -14.48 2.46
N ASP A 390 20.45 -14.21 3.74
CA ASP A 390 19.33 -14.72 4.54
C ASP A 390 18.43 -13.55 4.97
N GLY A 391 17.23 -13.48 4.42
CA GLY A 391 16.25 -12.48 4.84
C GLY A 391 15.65 -12.78 6.22
N ASP A 392 15.88 -13.95 6.82
CA ASP A 392 15.33 -14.37 8.12
C ASP A 392 13.80 -14.24 8.24
N GLY A 393 13.09 -14.22 7.11
CA GLY A 393 11.64 -14.03 7.02
C GLY A 393 11.20 -12.57 6.82
N HIS A 394 12.14 -11.63 6.76
CA HIS A 394 11.87 -10.20 6.61
C HIS A 394 11.53 -9.77 5.17
N ILE A 395 10.97 -8.57 5.09
CA ILE A 395 10.52 -7.89 3.87
C ILE A 395 11.51 -6.79 3.47
N MET A 396 11.77 -6.70 2.16
CA MET A 396 12.40 -5.54 1.54
C MET A 396 11.40 -4.91 0.57
N SER A 397 11.02 -3.64 0.75
CA SER A 397 9.93 -3.01 -0.01
C SER A 397 10.33 -1.73 -0.74
N ASN A 398 9.53 -1.39 -1.76
CA ASN A 398 9.49 -0.09 -2.46
C ASN A 398 10.87 0.32 -2.99
N MET A 399 11.40 -0.41 -3.96
CA MET A 399 12.74 -0.16 -4.49
C MET A 399 12.74 -0.01 -6.01
N THR A 400 13.55 0.91 -6.51
CA THR A 400 13.92 0.98 -7.93
C THR A 400 15.27 0.29 -8.11
N LEU A 401 15.27 -0.96 -8.58
CA LEU A 401 16.48 -1.76 -8.77
C LEU A 401 17.27 -1.27 -9.97
N LEU A 402 18.50 -0.84 -9.68
CA LEU A 402 19.48 -0.44 -10.69
C LEU A 402 20.62 -1.44 -10.79
N CYS A 403 21.18 -1.52 -11.99
CA CYS A 403 22.39 -2.27 -12.26
C CYS A 403 23.51 -1.89 -11.26
N GLY A 404 24.16 -2.92 -10.71
CA GLY A 404 25.31 -2.76 -9.84
C GLY A 404 26.64 -2.55 -10.57
N GLY A 405 26.71 -2.83 -11.87
CA GLY A 405 27.94 -2.90 -12.66
C GLY A 405 27.77 -2.36 -14.08
N ASN A 406 27.91 -3.22 -15.09
CA ASN A 406 27.63 -2.85 -16.49
C ASN A 406 26.11 -2.80 -16.72
N TYR A 407 25.65 -1.79 -17.46
CA TYR A 407 24.25 -1.36 -17.66
C TYR A 407 23.34 -2.34 -18.43
N TYR A 408 23.52 -3.65 -18.30
CA TYR A 408 22.72 -4.63 -19.02
C TYR A 408 21.97 -5.63 -18.11
N SER A 409 22.35 -5.78 -16.84
CA SER A 409 21.75 -6.75 -15.92
C SER A 409 21.25 -6.09 -14.64
N ASN A 410 19.94 -6.12 -14.41
CA ASN A 410 19.30 -5.51 -13.25
C ASN A 410 18.68 -6.57 -12.33
N GLY A 411 19.01 -6.47 -11.05
CA GLY A 411 18.46 -7.24 -9.94
C GLY A 411 19.11 -6.81 -8.62
N LEU A 412 18.60 -7.35 -7.51
CA LEU A 412 19.13 -7.10 -6.16
C LEU A 412 20.62 -7.48 -6.04
N PHE A 413 21.04 -8.49 -6.80
CA PHE A 413 22.41 -8.95 -6.90
C PHE A 413 22.90 -8.94 -8.35
N GLN A 414 24.22 -8.78 -8.50
CA GLN A 414 24.88 -8.87 -9.80
C GLN A 414 25.07 -10.34 -10.20
N GLY A 415 24.70 -10.64 -11.44
CA GLY A 415 24.71 -11.99 -12.00
C GLY A 415 26.06 -12.58 -12.34
N ASP A 416 27.08 -11.73 -12.46
CA ASP A 416 28.47 -12.07 -12.79
C ASP A 416 29.34 -12.29 -11.54
N ALA A 417 28.74 -12.35 -10.35
CA ALA A 417 29.45 -12.65 -9.11
C ALA A 417 30.26 -13.95 -9.25
N SER A 418 31.51 -13.95 -8.79
CA SER A 418 32.54 -14.95 -9.13
C SER A 418 32.39 -16.33 -8.46
N GLY A 419 31.28 -16.62 -7.78
CA GLY A 419 31.08 -17.83 -6.99
C GLY A 419 29.61 -18.19 -6.76
N GLU A 420 29.36 -19.29 -6.03
CA GLU A 420 28.00 -19.74 -5.73
C GLU A 420 27.28 -18.78 -4.77
N VAL A 421 26.00 -18.53 -5.03
CA VAL A 421 25.14 -17.66 -4.21
C VAL A 421 23.90 -18.42 -3.77
N THR A 422 23.55 -18.27 -2.49
CA THR A 422 22.26 -18.70 -1.95
C THR A 422 21.49 -17.47 -1.45
N VAL A 423 20.25 -17.31 -1.89
CA VAL A 423 19.31 -16.31 -1.36
C VAL A 423 18.16 -17.05 -0.73
N LYS A 424 17.82 -16.71 0.52
CA LYS A 424 16.74 -17.39 1.20
C LYS A 424 15.95 -16.53 2.19
N ASN A 425 14.74 -16.99 2.48
CA ASN A 425 13.86 -16.44 3.52
C ASN A 425 13.59 -14.94 3.40
N VAL A 426 13.25 -14.46 2.20
CA VAL A 426 13.02 -13.04 1.98
C VAL A 426 11.80 -12.82 1.11
N THR A 427 11.03 -11.78 1.44
CA THR A 427 9.95 -11.27 0.58
C THR A 427 10.36 -9.91 0.03
N ILE A 428 10.22 -9.72 -1.27
CA ILE A 428 10.46 -8.45 -1.95
C ILE A 428 9.12 -7.89 -2.42
N GLU A 429 8.81 -6.65 -2.05
CA GLU A 429 7.54 -6.00 -2.41
C GLU A 429 7.77 -4.72 -3.20
N ASN A 430 6.93 -4.50 -4.23
CA ASN A 430 6.90 -3.26 -5.02
C ASN A 430 8.28 -2.89 -5.60
N ALA A 431 8.97 -3.87 -6.20
CA ALA A 431 10.23 -3.63 -6.89
C ALA A 431 9.98 -3.21 -8.34
N VAL A 432 10.63 -2.14 -8.77
CA VAL A 432 10.67 -1.69 -10.17
C VAL A 432 12.06 -1.94 -10.72
N ALA A 433 12.18 -2.55 -11.89
CA ALA A 433 13.48 -2.74 -12.54
C ALA A 433 13.36 -2.67 -14.05
N GLU A 434 14.23 -1.89 -14.70
CA GLU A 434 14.25 -1.80 -16.15
C GLU A 434 15.64 -1.84 -16.78
N CYS A 435 15.73 -2.41 -17.98
CA CYS A 435 16.95 -2.41 -18.78
C CYS A 435 16.64 -2.43 -20.28
N SER A 436 16.85 -1.29 -20.94
CA SER A 436 16.59 -1.07 -22.38
C SER A 436 17.75 -1.45 -23.30
N ALA A 437 18.82 -2.06 -22.77
CA ALA A 437 19.97 -2.48 -23.57
C ALA A 437 19.56 -3.56 -24.59
N GLU A 438 19.60 -3.24 -25.90
CA GLU A 438 19.08 -4.12 -26.95
C GLU A 438 19.76 -5.50 -26.97
N ASP A 439 21.08 -5.53 -26.82
CA ASP A 439 21.88 -6.74 -26.96
C ASP A 439 21.99 -7.60 -25.69
N GLN A 440 21.62 -7.07 -24.52
CA GLN A 440 21.90 -7.71 -23.24
C GLN A 440 20.93 -7.34 -22.10
N GLY A 441 19.80 -6.69 -22.38
CA GLY A 441 18.87 -6.20 -21.35
C GLY A 441 18.18 -7.33 -20.59
N TYR A 442 18.79 -7.75 -19.48
CA TYR A 442 18.35 -8.82 -18.59
C TYR A 442 17.81 -8.25 -17.28
N VAL A 443 16.63 -8.69 -16.88
CA VAL A 443 15.95 -8.17 -15.69
C VAL A 443 15.34 -9.30 -14.87
N GLY A 444 15.57 -9.25 -13.56
CA GLY A 444 14.81 -10.01 -12.58
C GLY A 444 14.98 -9.42 -11.19
N THR A 445 14.00 -9.63 -10.30
CA THR A 445 14.01 -9.00 -8.97
C THR A 445 15.26 -9.37 -8.16
N ILE A 446 15.68 -10.64 -8.22
CA ILE A 446 16.86 -11.10 -7.49
C ILE A 446 18.11 -10.96 -8.36
N PHE A 447 18.05 -11.44 -9.60
CA PHE A 447 19.16 -11.41 -10.55
C PHE A 447 18.68 -11.07 -11.97
N GLY A 448 19.38 -10.15 -12.65
CA GLY A 448 19.17 -9.93 -14.08
C GLY A 448 19.67 -11.13 -14.89
N ASP A 449 20.90 -11.57 -14.64
CA ASP A 449 21.49 -12.78 -15.20
C ASP A 449 22.12 -13.64 -14.12
N VAL A 450 22.39 -14.92 -14.39
CA VAL A 450 23.19 -15.78 -13.52
C VAL A 450 24.24 -16.52 -14.35
N GLN A 451 25.51 -16.30 -13.97
CA GLN A 451 26.69 -16.89 -14.61
C GLN A 451 27.32 -18.01 -13.77
N ASN A 452 26.80 -18.26 -12.57
CA ASN A 452 27.25 -19.30 -11.63
C ASN A 452 26.04 -20.03 -11.03
N ASN A 453 26.26 -21.18 -10.38
CA ASN A 453 25.18 -21.90 -9.75
C ASN A 453 24.55 -21.05 -8.62
N VAL A 454 23.23 -20.94 -8.64
CA VAL A 454 22.45 -20.14 -7.69
C VAL A 454 21.34 -21.00 -7.10
N THR A 455 21.11 -20.82 -5.79
CA THR A 455 19.97 -21.41 -5.09
C THR A 455 19.10 -20.31 -4.51
N LEU A 456 17.80 -20.32 -4.83
CA LEU A 456 16.77 -19.49 -4.21
C LEU A 456 15.86 -20.39 -3.36
N GLU A 457 15.76 -20.11 -2.06
CA GLU A 457 14.94 -20.90 -1.13
C GLU A 457 14.00 -20.01 -0.32
N ASN A 458 12.69 -20.21 -0.39
CA ASN A 458 11.74 -19.39 0.37
C ASN A 458 11.87 -17.88 0.00
N VAL A 459 11.86 -17.60 -1.31
CA VAL A 459 12.00 -16.25 -1.87
C VAL A 459 10.72 -15.86 -2.59
N HIS A 460 10.11 -14.76 -2.17
CA HIS A 460 8.81 -14.32 -2.65
C HIS A 460 8.90 -12.91 -3.22
N VAL A 461 8.24 -12.65 -4.35
CA VAL A 461 8.15 -11.33 -4.98
C VAL A 461 6.69 -10.95 -5.16
N ASN A 462 6.29 -9.80 -4.63
CA ASN A 462 4.93 -9.29 -4.69
C ASN A 462 4.91 -7.91 -5.36
N GLY A 463 4.05 -7.72 -6.37
CA GLY A 463 3.79 -6.39 -6.94
C GLY A 463 4.96 -5.77 -7.71
N ALA A 464 5.80 -6.57 -8.38
CA ALA A 464 6.94 -6.04 -9.12
C ALA A 464 6.55 -5.55 -10.53
N ASP A 465 7.21 -4.50 -11.03
CA ASP A 465 7.16 -4.06 -12.44
C ASP A 465 8.55 -4.21 -13.07
N LEU A 466 8.67 -5.14 -14.01
CA LEU A 466 9.95 -5.56 -14.57
C LEU A 466 9.94 -5.44 -16.10
N CYS A 467 10.88 -4.66 -16.66
CA CYS A 467 10.98 -4.39 -18.09
C CYS A 467 12.40 -4.58 -18.64
N GLY A 468 12.63 -5.57 -19.50
CA GLY A 468 13.92 -5.79 -20.17
C GLY A 468 13.80 -5.81 -21.69
N VAL A 469 14.85 -6.27 -22.39
CA VAL A 469 14.78 -6.52 -23.85
C VAL A 469 14.87 -8.01 -24.13
N GLN A 470 15.99 -8.62 -23.74
CA GLN A 470 16.32 -9.99 -24.14
C GLN A 470 15.77 -11.05 -23.20
N SER A 471 15.60 -10.72 -21.92
CA SER A 471 15.15 -11.68 -20.93
C SER A 471 14.62 -11.02 -19.67
N VAL A 472 13.42 -11.39 -19.26
CA VAL A 472 12.75 -10.84 -18.08
C VAL A 472 12.08 -11.96 -17.32
N GLY A 473 12.42 -12.11 -16.04
CA GLY A 473 11.82 -13.08 -15.15
C GLY A 473 11.49 -12.47 -13.80
N GLY A 474 10.37 -12.87 -13.18
CA GLY A 474 9.97 -12.33 -11.88
C GLY A 474 11.03 -12.50 -10.79
N LEU A 475 11.81 -13.60 -10.83
CA LEU A 475 12.95 -13.83 -9.95
C LEU A 475 14.29 -13.60 -10.67
N VAL A 476 14.46 -14.24 -11.83
CA VAL A 476 15.73 -14.26 -12.57
C VAL A 476 15.50 -14.01 -14.07
N GLY A 477 16.21 -13.07 -14.66
CA GLY A 477 16.13 -12.81 -16.09
C GLY A 477 16.73 -13.95 -16.92
N PHE A 478 18.04 -14.17 -16.87
CA PHE A 478 18.78 -15.10 -17.74
C PHE A 478 19.59 -16.15 -16.95
N VAL A 479 19.57 -17.41 -17.37
CA VAL A 479 20.44 -18.48 -16.82
C VAL A 479 21.40 -18.98 -17.90
N ALA A 480 22.71 -18.81 -17.66
CA ALA A 480 23.76 -19.15 -18.62
C ALA A 480 23.91 -20.65 -18.90
N SER A 481 24.52 -20.99 -20.04
CA SER A 481 24.79 -22.37 -20.43
C SER A 481 25.71 -23.08 -19.42
N GLY A 482 25.35 -24.30 -19.03
CA GLY A 482 26.12 -25.09 -18.06
C GLY A 482 25.88 -24.71 -16.60
N ILE A 483 25.03 -23.70 -16.34
CA ILE A 483 24.67 -23.24 -15.00
C ILE A 483 23.38 -23.90 -14.53
N THR A 484 23.29 -24.17 -13.23
CA THR A 484 22.06 -24.64 -12.57
C THR A 484 21.50 -23.54 -11.67
N LEU A 485 20.24 -23.18 -11.92
CA LEU A 485 19.42 -22.39 -11.01
C LEU A 485 18.47 -23.33 -10.27
N THR A 486 18.56 -23.37 -8.95
CA THR A 486 17.66 -24.16 -8.09
C THR A 486 16.66 -23.24 -7.41
N LEU A 487 15.37 -23.51 -7.58
CA LEU A 487 14.26 -22.80 -6.95
C LEU A 487 13.50 -23.72 -6.00
N ASN A 488 13.44 -23.36 -4.72
CA ASN A 488 12.72 -24.12 -3.70
C ASN A 488 11.77 -23.19 -2.95
N ASN A 489 10.47 -23.49 -2.95
CA ASN A 489 9.47 -22.69 -2.23
C ASN A 489 9.47 -21.20 -2.62
N CYS A 490 9.55 -20.87 -3.91
CA CYS A 490 9.62 -19.49 -4.38
C CYS A 490 8.31 -19.05 -5.07
N SER A 491 7.95 -17.78 -5.00
CA SER A 491 6.75 -17.30 -5.71
C SER A 491 6.86 -15.91 -6.29
N VAL A 492 6.05 -15.64 -7.31
CA VAL A 492 5.84 -14.31 -7.89
C VAL A 492 4.33 -14.04 -7.96
N THR A 493 3.88 -12.96 -7.32
CA THR A 493 2.47 -12.63 -7.17
C THR A 493 2.17 -11.18 -7.49
N GLY A 494 1.08 -10.88 -8.21
CA GLY A 494 0.64 -9.49 -8.39
C GLY A 494 1.55 -8.64 -9.28
N SER A 495 2.46 -9.25 -10.03
CA SER A 495 3.51 -8.54 -10.77
C SER A 495 3.14 -8.26 -12.23
N TYR A 496 3.76 -7.24 -12.82
CA TYR A 496 3.74 -6.94 -14.25
C TYR A 496 5.13 -7.17 -14.84
N ILE A 497 5.23 -8.13 -15.76
CA ILE A 497 6.51 -8.56 -16.33
C ILE A 497 6.40 -8.40 -17.84
N HIS A 498 7.21 -7.50 -18.40
CA HIS A 498 7.11 -7.11 -19.80
C HIS A 498 8.48 -6.81 -20.42
N ASN A 499 8.51 -6.53 -21.72
CA ASN A 499 9.74 -6.17 -22.40
C ASN A 499 9.55 -5.02 -23.40
N TYR A 500 10.65 -4.36 -23.72
CA TYR A 500 10.73 -3.42 -24.82
C TYR A 500 10.58 -4.13 -26.18
N ALA A 501 9.92 -3.48 -27.11
CA ALA A 501 9.76 -3.93 -28.50
C ALA A 501 10.98 -3.55 -29.34
N VAL A 502 11.89 -4.50 -29.53
CA VAL A 502 13.15 -4.35 -30.26
C VAL A 502 13.20 -5.38 -31.38
N SER A 503 13.40 -4.88 -32.60
CA SER A 503 13.49 -5.72 -33.80
C SER A 503 14.58 -6.77 -33.62
N ASN A 504 14.27 -8.03 -33.92
CA ASN A 504 15.12 -9.21 -33.70
C ASN A 504 15.42 -9.55 -32.23
N GLU A 505 15.50 -8.60 -31.30
CA GLU A 505 15.98 -8.89 -29.95
C GLU A 505 14.93 -9.45 -28.99
N SER A 506 13.72 -8.87 -29.00
CA SER A 506 12.67 -9.14 -28.01
C SER A 506 12.27 -10.60 -27.89
N GLY A 507 12.16 -11.06 -26.65
CA GLY A 507 11.60 -12.35 -26.27
C GLY A 507 11.95 -12.70 -24.83
N PHE A 508 11.57 -13.91 -24.41
CA PHE A 508 11.91 -14.48 -23.10
C PHE A 508 11.40 -13.68 -21.90
N VAL A 509 10.09 -13.54 -21.81
CA VAL A 509 9.40 -12.91 -20.68
C VAL A 509 8.61 -14.00 -19.95
N ALA A 510 8.81 -14.14 -18.64
CA ALA A 510 8.12 -15.16 -17.86
C ALA A 510 7.94 -14.84 -16.37
N GLY A 511 6.96 -15.51 -15.73
CA GLY A 511 6.60 -15.30 -14.33
C GLY A 511 7.72 -15.49 -13.30
N LEU A 512 8.62 -16.46 -13.49
CA LEU A 512 9.74 -16.78 -12.59
C LEU A 512 11.09 -16.54 -13.26
N VAL A 513 11.32 -17.21 -14.41
CA VAL A 513 12.63 -17.23 -15.08
C VAL A 513 12.46 -16.94 -16.57
N GLY A 514 13.05 -15.85 -17.06
CA GLY A 514 12.89 -15.39 -18.44
C GLY A 514 13.50 -16.35 -19.47
N ARG A 515 14.82 -16.53 -19.46
CA ARG A 515 15.55 -17.35 -20.45
C ARG A 515 16.51 -18.32 -19.78
N PRO A 516 16.12 -19.59 -19.63
CA PRO A 516 16.98 -20.63 -19.12
C PRO A 516 17.75 -21.35 -20.25
N VAL A 517 18.96 -20.88 -20.58
CA VAL A 517 19.89 -21.64 -21.44
C VAL A 517 20.54 -22.78 -20.64
N GLY A 518 20.78 -22.53 -19.35
CA GLY A 518 21.15 -23.56 -18.37
C GLY A 518 19.96 -24.39 -17.87
N THR A 519 20.18 -25.08 -16.75
CA THR A 519 19.18 -25.94 -16.12
C THR A 519 18.43 -25.16 -15.04
N VAL A 520 17.10 -25.23 -15.04
CA VAL A 520 16.27 -24.77 -13.93
C VAL A 520 15.66 -26.00 -13.24
N THR A 521 15.95 -26.17 -11.96
CA THR A 521 15.27 -27.12 -11.09
C THR A 521 14.32 -26.35 -10.19
N ALA A 522 13.10 -26.84 -10.04
CA ALA A 522 12.08 -26.17 -9.23
C ALA A 522 11.39 -27.18 -8.30
N SER A 523 11.03 -26.72 -7.11
CA SER A 523 10.14 -27.42 -6.20
C SER A 523 9.26 -26.42 -5.45
N ASN A 524 7.96 -26.70 -5.37
CA ASN A 524 6.96 -25.87 -4.68
C ASN A 524 7.02 -24.38 -5.08
N CYS A 525 7.14 -24.09 -6.37
CA CYS A 525 7.20 -22.71 -6.85
C CYS A 525 5.87 -22.28 -7.47
N GLU A 526 5.51 -21.00 -7.36
CA GLU A 526 4.20 -20.51 -7.79
C GLU A 526 4.25 -19.17 -8.55
N VAL A 527 3.34 -19.01 -9.52
CA VAL A 527 3.03 -17.72 -10.14
C VAL A 527 1.54 -17.46 -10.02
N ASN A 528 1.17 -16.34 -9.40
CA ASN A 528 -0.22 -16.01 -9.06
C ASN A 528 -0.53 -14.56 -9.44
N ASN A 529 -1.75 -14.26 -9.89
CA ASN A 529 -2.22 -12.88 -10.14
C ASN A 529 -1.22 -11.99 -10.92
N THR A 530 -0.48 -12.56 -11.86
CA THR A 530 0.66 -11.91 -12.54
C THR A 530 0.34 -11.73 -14.01
N ILE A 531 0.71 -10.59 -14.58
CA ILE A 531 0.58 -10.31 -16.01
C ILE A 531 1.97 -10.44 -16.65
N VAL A 532 2.07 -11.36 -17.60
CA VAL A 532 3.24 -11.52 -18.47
C VAL A 532 2.86 -11.01 -19.86
N GLU A 533 3.36 -9.84 -20.25
CA GLU A 533 3.08 -9.21 -21.55
C GLU A 533 4.38 -9.08 -22.35
N GLY A 534 4.54 -9.90 -23.39
CA GLY A 534 5.81 -9.99 -24.10
C GLY A 534 5.69 -9.79 -25.61
N PHE A 535 6.57 -8.95 -26.16
CA PHE A 535 6.92 -8.94 -27.57
C PHE A 535 7.90 -10.05 -27.88
N TYR A 536 7.69 -10.76 -28.99
CA TYR A 536 8.62 -11.76 -29.49
C TYR A 536 9.03 -11.49 -30.93
N ALA A 537 10.34 -11.45 -31.16
CA ALA A 537 10.91 -11.40 -32.49
C ALA A 537 10.86 -12.77 -33.17
N ALA A 538 10.83 -12.81 -34.50
CA ALA A 538 10.79 -14.04 -35.29
C ALA A 538 11.88 -15.04 -34.90
N ARG A 539 13.10 -14.57 -34.58
CA ARG A 539 14.22 -15.45 -34.15
C ARG A 539 14.05 -16.06 -32.76
N ARG A 540 13.18 -15.50 -31.92
CA ARG A 540 12.88 -15.99 -30.56
C ARG A 540 11.66 -16.89 -30.53
N GLY A 541 10.64 -16.53 -31.32
CA GLY A 541 9.38 -17.25 -31.43
C GLY A 541 8.44 -17.02 -30.25
N GLU A 542 7.17 -17.35 -30.47
CA GLU A 542 6.07 -17.13 -29.51
C GLU A 542 6.25 -17.91 -28.19
N SER A 543 6.92 -19.07 -28.23
CA SER A 543 7.23 -19.90 -27.06
C SER A 543 8.24 -19.26 -26.11
N SER A 544 8.90 -18.18 -26.54
CA SER A 544 9.74 -17.39 -25.66
C SER A 544 8.94 -16.65 -24.59
N ILE A 545 7.63 -16.42 -24.78
CA ILE A 545 6.77 -15.84 -23.74
C ILE A 545 6.03 -16.96 -23.01
N ALA A 546 6.23 -17.04 -21.70
CA ALA A 546 5.75 -18.16 -20.88
C ALA A 546 5.14 -17.70 -19.55
N ALA A 547 4.21 -18.46 -18.99
CA ALA A 547 3.58 -18.09 -17.73
C ALA A 547 4.53 -18.12 -16.52
N ALA A 548 5.55 -19.00 -16.54
CA ALA A 548 6.47 -19.15 -15.40
C ALA A 548 7.94 -19.26 -15.80
N VAL A 549 8.30 -20.22 -16.67
CA VAL A 549 9.70 -20.41 -17.08
C VAL A 549 9.76 -20.41 -18.60
N GLY A 550 10.61 -19.58 -19.19
CA GLY A 550 10.74 -19.51 -20.65
C GLY A 550 11.28 -20.80 -21.24
N SER A 551 10.63 -21.31 -22.30
CA SER A 551 11.08 -22.50 -23.06
C SER A 551 11.32 -23.80 -22.27
N GLN A 552 11.01 -23.84 -20.97
CA GLN A 552 11.09 -25.02 -20.11
C GLN A 552 9.83 -25.11 -19.26
N THR A 553 9.49 -26.33 -18.80
CA THR A 553 8.38 -26.55 -17.86
C THR A 553 8.89 -27.47 -16.76
N PRO A 554 9.74 -26.97 -15.84
CA PRO A 554 10.27 -27.78 -14.77
C PRO A 554 9.13 -28.32 -13.89
N SER A 555 9.26 -29.55 -13.42
CA SER A 555 8.37 -30.09 -12.40
C SER A 555 8.39 -29.21 -11.15
N GLY A 556 7.29 -29.13 -10.41
CA GLY A 556 7.25 -28.39 -9.15
C GLY A 556 6.96 -26.89 -9.28
N VAL A 557 6.51 -26.43 -10.45
CA VAL A 557 5.96 -25.08 -10.65
C VAL A 557 4.45 -25.15 -10.87
N THR A 558 3.71 -24.35 -10.12
CA THR A 558 2.26 -24.13 -10.26
C THR A 558 2.02 -22.74 -10.83
N VAL A 559 1.09 -22.63 -11.78
CA VAL A 559 0.62 -21.35 -12.33
C VAL A 559 -0.87 -21.25 -12.05
N ALA A 560 -1.29 -20.23 -11.31
CA ALA A 560 -2.71 -20.03 -11.03
C ALA A 560 -3.48 -19.59 -12.27
N SER A 561 -4.80 -19.80 -12.25
CA SER A 561 -5.70 -19.50 -13.37
C SER A 561 -5.89 -18.01 -13.65
N ASP A 562 -5.50 -17.16 -12.70
CA ASP A 562 -5.56 -15.70 -12.79
C ASP A 562 -4.30 -15.09 -13.44
N VAL A 563 -3.28 -15.89 -13.72
CA VAL A 563 -2.09 -15.45 -14.46
C VAL A 563 -2.47 -15.19 -15.91
N THR A 564 -2.17 -13.99 -16.39
CA THR A 564 -2.45 -13.57 -17.76
C THR A 564 -1.17 -13.57 -18.58
N VAL A 565 -1.18 -14.24 -19.74
CA VAL A 565 -0.05 -14.22 -20.69
C VAL A 565 -0.51 -13.60 -22.00
N LYS A 566 0.05 -12.44 -22.33
CA LYS A 566 -0.16 -11.74 -23.61
C LYS A 566 1.10 -11.81 -24.45
N LYS A 567 0.91 -12.08 -25.75
CA LYS A 567 2.02 -12.29 -26.68
C LYS A 567 1.77 -11.46 -27.93
N VAL A 568 2.78 -10.69 -28.34
CA VAL A 568 2.71 -9.85 -29.54
C VAL A 568 3.89 -10.16 -30.44
N SER A 569 3.61 -10.54 -31.69
CA SER A 569 4.66 -10.74 -32.69
C SER A 569 5.26 -9.39 -33.09
N MET A 570 6.59 -9.30 -33.16
CA MET A 570 7.24 -8.11 -33.76
C MET A 570 6.87 -7.90 -35.24
N ASP A 571 6.37 -8.93 -35.94
CA ASP A 571 5.83 -8.78 -37.30
C ASP A 571 4.51 -7.96 -37.34
N ASP A 572 3.85 -7.84 -36.18
CA ASP A 572 2.64 -7.05 -35.97
C ASP A 572 2.91 -5.69 -35.32
N VAL A 573 4.17 -5.39 -35.03
CA VAL A 573 4.59 -4.13 -34.41
C VAL A 573 5.03 -3.12 -35.47
N VAL A 574 4.64 -1.86 -35.29
CA VAL A 574 5.11 -0.72 -36.09
C VAL A 574 5.73 0.31 -35.16
N LEU A 575 7.05 0.51 -35.27
CA LEU A 575 7.80 1.48 -34.47
C LEU A 575 7.80 2.85 -35.14
N ILE A 576 7.50 3.91 -34.38
CA ILE A 576 7.44 5.29 -34.85
C ILE A 576 8.34 6.16 -33.96
N SER A 577 9.22 6.94 -34.59
CA SER A 577 10.16 7.82 -33.90
C SER A 577 10.18 9.24 -34.47
N SER A 578 9.30 9.58 -35.41
CA SER A 578 9.28 10.89 -36.07
C SER A 578 7.89 11.31 -36.55
N ALA A 579 7.70 12.62 -36.68
CA ALA A 579 6.48 13.22 -37.23
C ALA A 579 6.22 12.81 -38.68
N GLU A 580 7.26 12.63 -39.49
CA GLU A 580 7.18 12.18 -40.89
C GLU A 580 6.54 10.78 -40.97
N GLN A 581 7.01 9.83 -40.14
CA GLN A 581 6.45 8.48 -40.08
C GLN A 581 5.01 8.50 -39.59
N LEU A 582 4.70 9.30 -38.57
CA LEU A 582 3.35 9.45 -38.03
C LEU A 582 2.37 9.99 -39.08
N ASN A 583 2.80 11.01 -39.84
CA ASN A 583 2.05 11.58 -40.97
C ASN A 583 1.83 10.59 -42.13
N GLN A 584 2.58 9.50 -42.21
CA GLN A 584 2.42 8.48 -43.25
C GLN A 584 1.66 7.25 -42.74
N LEU A 585 1.41 7.14 -41.43
CA LEU A 585 0.88 5.95 -40.79
C LEU A 585 -0.54 5.60 -41.28
N THR A 586 -0.65 4.41 -41.87
CA THR A 586 -1.92 3.72 -42.15
C THR A 586 -1.72 2.24 -41.90
N VAL A 587 -2.35 1.70 -40.85
CA VAL A 587 -2.19 0.30 -40.44
C VAL A 587 -3.51 -0.35 -40.07
N SER A 588 -3.57 -1.68 -40.13
CA SER A 588 -4.74 -2.46 -39.75
C SER A 588 -4.31 -3.74 -39.02
N ASN A 589 -4.94 -4.01 -37.88
CA ASN A 589 -4.58 -5.10 -36.97
C ASN A 589 -3.10 -5.09 -36.57
N LYS A 590 -2.59 -3.92 -36.16
CA LYS A 590 -1.19 -3.73 -35.77
C LYS A 590 -1.07 -3.09 -34.39
N TYR A 591 0.09 -3.29 -33.77
CA TYR A 591 0.50 -2.65 -32.53
C TYR A 591 1.51 -1.56 -32.87
N VAL A 592 1.11 -0.29 -32.77
CA VAL A 592 1.97 0.86 -33.04
C VAL A 592 2.62 1.31 -31.74
N ILE A 593 3.93 1.55 -31.76
CA ILE A 593 4.71 1.98 -30.59
C ILE A 593 5.48 3.24 -30.92
N LEU A 594 5.35 4.26 -30.06
CA LEU A 594 6.29 5.38 -30.07
C LEU A 594 7.59 4.96 -29.40
N THR A 595 8.72 5.29 -30.01
CA THR A 595 10.05 5.03 -29.46
C THR A 595 10.83 6.32 -29.17
N ALA A 596 10.17 7.47 -29.34
CA ALA A 596 10.71 8.79 -29.07
C ALA A 596 9.56 9.80 -28.92
N ASP A 597 9.85 10.90 -28.24
CA ASP A 597 8.98 12.08 -28.28
C ASP A 597 8.95 12.66 -29.71
N ILE A 598 7.74 13.00 -30.17
CA ILE A 598 7.47 13.53 -31.50
C ILE A 598 7.01 14.98 -31.37
N ASP A 599 7.86 15.90 -31.80
CA ASP A 599 7.55 17.32 -31.88
C ASP A 599 7.28 17.73 -33.34
N PHE A 600 6.08 18.25 -33.60
CA PHE A 600 5.68 18.75 -34.92
C PHE A 600 6.16 20.19 -35.19
N GLN A 601 6.75 20.88 -34.21
CA GLN A 601 7.27 22.25 -34.34
C GLN A 601 6.21 23.26 -34.82
N GLY A 602 4.94 23.02 -34.52
CA GLY A 602 3.80 23.82 -34.99
C GLY A 602 3.38 23.55 -36.44
N VAL A 603 3.97 22.55 -37.10
CA VAL A 603 3.60 22.16 -38.47
C VAL A 603 2.32 21.33 -38.44
N ALA A 604 1.40 21.64 -39.35
CA ALA A 604 0.17 20.88 -39.53
C ALA A 604 0.45 19.47 -40.04
N MET A 605 -0.28 18.49 -39.51
CA MET A 605 -0.30 17.14 -40.03
C MET A 605 -0.79 17.13 -41.48
N THR A 606 -0.19 16.31 -42.32
CA THR A 606 -0.61 16.17 -43.73
C THR A 606 -1.83 15.27 -43.88
N LYS A 607 -2.04 14.35 -42.93
CA LYS A 607 -3.24 13.53 -42.76
C LYS A 607 -3.37 13.07 -41.29
N PRO A 608 -4.56 12.64 -40.83
CA PRO A 608 -4.70 12.06 -39.48
C PRO A 608 -4.04 10.68 -39.40
N ILE A 609 -3.75 10.20 -38.18
CA ILE A 609 -3.26 8.85 -37.93
C ILE A 609 -4.36 7.83 -38.23
N GLU A 610 -4.06 6.84 -39.07
CA GLU A 610 -5.04 5.83 -39.45
C GLU A 610 -4.68 4.46 -38.85
N ILE A 611 -5.41 4.08 -37.79
CA ILE A 611 -5.35 2.73 -37.21
C ILE A 611 -6.70 2.01 -37.38
N TRP A 612 -6.68 0.85 -38.01
CA TRP A 612 -7.88 0.10 -38.41
C TRP A 612 -7.97 -1.28 -37.77
N GLY A 613 -9.15 -1.90 -37.81
CA GLY A 613 -9.36 -3.23 -37.24
C GLY A 613 -9.08 -3.28 -35.73
N ASN A 614 -8.48 -4.36 -35.26
CA ASN A 614 -8.05 -4.52 -33.88
C ASN A 614 -6.62 -4.00 -33.70
N SER A 615 -6.46 -2.69 -33.49
CA SER A 615 -5.13 -2.05 -33.42
C SER A 615 -4.91 -1.34 -32.09
N THR A 616 -3.67 -1.34 -31.64
CA THR A 616 -3.22 -0.62 -30.44
C THR A 616 -2.24 0.46 -30.86
N PHE A 617 -2.34 1.65 -30.27
CA PHE A 617 -1.33 2.70 -30.33
C PHE A 617 -0.83 2.96 -28.92
N ASP A 618 0.44 2.65 -28.69
CA ASP A 618 1.08 2.74 -27.38
C ASP A 618 2.14 3.84 -27.42
N GLY A 619 1.93 4.89 -26.63
CA GLY A 619 2.90 5.97 -26.52
C GLY A 619 4.13 5.58 -25.71
N GLN A 620 4.10 4.50 -24.90
CA GLN A 620 5.19 4.11 -23.99
C GLN A 620 5.67 5.27 -23.08
N GLY A 621 4.79 6.22 -22.77
CA GLY A 621 5.09 7.44 -22.01
C GLY A 621 5.64 8.60 -22.84
N HIS A 622 5.88 8.42 -24.15
CA HIS A 622 6.35 9.46 -25.05
C HIS A 622 5.28 10.50 -25.39
N LYS A 623 5.77 11.66 -25.84
CA LYS A 623 4.95 12.82 -26.17
C LYS A 623 4.69 12.97 -27.66
N ILE A 624 3.50 13.44 -28.03
CA ILE A 624 3.22 14.11 -29.31
C ILE A 624 2.95 15.58 -29.00
N SER A 625 3.75 16.49 -29.56
CA SER A 625 3.72 17.90 -29.16
C SER A 625 3.72 18.90 -30.32
N ASN A 626 3.21 20.11 -30.03
CA ASN A 626 3.16 21.26 -30.94
C ASN A 626 2.57 20.91 -32.31
N VAL A 627 1.45 20.19 -32.32
CA VAL A 627 0.84 19.65 -33.54
C VAL A 627 -0.44 20.40 -33.90
N GLU A 628 -0.60 20.77 -35.17
CA GLU A 628 -1.91 21.13 -35.73
C GLU A 628 -2.51 19.92 -36.45
N THR A 629 -3.72 19.49 -36.07
CA THR A 629 -4.34 18.28 -36.61
C THR A 629 -4.77 18.45 -38.07
N ALA A 630 -4.69 17.37 -38.84
CA ALA A 630 -5.15 17.36 -40.22
C ALA A 630 -6.69 17.39 -40.31
N VAL A 631 -7.20 17.82 -41.47
CA VAL A 631 -8.64 17.80 -41.78
C VAL A 631 -9.03 16.47 -42.44
N GLN A 632 -10.09 15.85 -41.94
CA GLN A 632 -10.73 14.67 -42.51
C GLN A 632 -11.91 15.07 -43.41
N GLY A 633 -11.80 14.81 -44.71
CA GLY A 633 -12.91 14.90 -45.69
C GLY A 633 -13.64 16.25 -45.76
N ASP A 634 -13.03 17.32 -45.24
CA ASP A 634 -13.55 18.69 -45.01
C ASP A 634 -14.43 18.93 -43.78
N TYR A 635 -14.82 17.90 -43.02
CA TYR A 635 -15.83 18.03 -41.95
C TYR A 635 -15.31 17.74 -40.53
N ALA A 636 -14.23 16.98 -40.34
CA ALA A 636 -13.74 16.62 -39.01
C ALA A 636 -12.23 16.86 -38.84
N THR A 637 -11.75 16.94 -37.60
CA THR A 637 -10.31 17.08 -37.32
C THR A 637 -9.91 16.57 -35.93
N SER A 638 -8.88 15.73 -35.89
CA SER A 638 -8.32 15.12 -34.68
C SER A 638 -6.97 14.46 -35.00
N LEU A 639 -6.24 14.02 -33.98
CA LEU A 639 -4.96 13.32 -34.16
C LEU A 639 -5.14 11.99 -34.90
N PHE A 640 -6.17 11.22 -34.54
CA PHE A 640 -6.55 9.99 -35.22
C PHE A 640 -7.73 10.22 -36.15
N ARG A 641 -7.78 9.44 -37.23
CA ARG A 641 -8.87 9.46 -38.19
C ARG A 641 -10.17 8.92 -37.57
N GLY A 642 -11.26 9.69 -37.70
CA GLY A 642 -12.54 9.51 -36.99
C GLY A 642 -13.60 8.65 -37.68
N ASP A 643 -13.50 8.34 -38.97
CA ASP A 643 -14.40 7.35 -39.61
C ASP A 643 -14.00 5.94 -39.18
N ALA A 644 -14.26 5.62 -37.92
CA ALA A 644 -13.81 4.41 -37.27
C ALA A 644 -14.57 3.19 -37.80
N ASN A 645 -13.87 2.36 -38.57
CA ASN A 645 -14.39 1.05 -38.99
C ASN A 645 -14.53 0.07 -37.81
N SER A 646 -15.31 -1.00 -37.97
CA SER A 646 -15.50 -2.05 -36.96
C SER A 646 -14.19 -2.60 -36.39
N GLY A 647 -14.15 -2.88 -35.08
CA GLY A 647 -12.99 -3.43 -34.38
C GLY A 647 -12.63 -2.67 -33.10
N ASN A 648 -11.74 -3.24 -32.29
CA ASN A 648 -11.28 -2.65 -31.04
C ASN A 648 -10.00 -1.82 -31.22
N LYS A 649 -10.03 -0.54 -30.84
CA LYS A 649 -8.90 0.37 -30.97
C LYS A 649 -8.51 0.84 -29.58
N VAL A 650 -7.24 0.66 -29.25
CA VAL A 650 -6.69 1.08 -27.96
C VAL A 650 -5.67 2.19 -28.21
N VAL A 651 -5.77 3.30 -27.49
CA VAL A 651 -4.68 4.28 -27.37
C VAL A 651 -4.26 4.31 -25.92
N LYS A 652 -2.98 4.04 -25.63
CA LYS A 652 -2.50 4.01 -24.26
C LYS A 652 -1.13 4.63 -24.04
N ASN A 653 -0.84 4.99 -22.79
CA ASN A 653 0.45 5.51 -22.32
C ASN A 653 0.99 6.67 -23.18
N LEU A 654 0.14 7.65 -23.52
CA LEU A 654 0.47 8.71 -24.47
C LEU A 654 0.32 10.09 -23.83
N ILE A 655 1.29 10.96 -24.05
CA ILE A 655 1.20 12.37 -23.66
C ILE A 655 0.99 13.20 -24.94
N ILE A 656 0.02 14.10 -24.92
CA ILE A 656 -0.31 15.03 -26.00
C ILE A 656 -0.16 16.44 -25.45
N GLU A 657 0.74 17.25 -26.01
CA GLU A 657 1.03 18.61 -25.54
C GLU A 657 0.81 19.64 -26.65
N LYS A 658 0.11 20.74 -26.37
CA LYS A 658 -0.05 21.87 -27.31
C LYS A 658 -0.63 21.44 -28.67
N LEU A 659 -1.61 20.53 -28.63
CA LEU A 659 -2.39 20.15 -29.82
C LEU A 659 -3.33 21.29 -30.20
N THR A 660 -3.40 21.62 -31.48
CA THR A 660 -4.34 22.60 -32.03
C THR A 660 -5.19 21.96 -33.13
N THR A 661 -6.46 22.31 -33.21
CA THR A 661 -7.31 21.90 -34.34
C THR A 661 -7.68 23.09 -35.22
N PRO A 662 -7.73 22.94 -36.56
CA PRO A 662 -8.16 24.00 -37.46
C PRO A 662 -9.62 24.38 -37.22
N SER A 663 -9.92 25.67 -37.35
CA SER A 663 -11.28 26.21 -37.19
C SER A 663 -12.22 25.82 -38.35
N GLY A 664 -13.52 25.96 -38.14
CA GLY A 664 -14.51 25.84 -39.22
C GLY A 664 -14.96 24.42 -39.55
N LYS A 665 -14.72 23.43 -38.68
CA LYS A 665 -15.06 22.01 -38.88
C LYS A 665 -16.31 21.59 -38.12
N ASP A 666 -17.01 20.55 -38.57
CA ASP A 666 -18.22 20.04 -37.92
C ASP A 666 -17.92 19.19 -36.68
N PHE A 667 -16.75 18.55 -36.60
CA PHE A 667 -16.35 17.75 -35.44
C PHE A 667 -14.87 17.96 -35.11
N ALA A 668 -14.54 18.16 -33.83
CA ALA A 668 -13.15 18.21 -33.39
C ALA A 668 -12.91 17.61 -32.00
N SER A 669 -11.74 17.01 -31.83
CA SER A 669 -11.19 16.59 -30.54
C SER A 669 -9.69 16.31 -30.61
N ALA A 670 -9.05 15.99 -29.49
CA ALA A 670 -7.65 15.57 -29.50
C ALA A 670 -7.47 14.20 -30.16
N ILE A 671 -8.23 13.17 -29.75
CA ILE A 671 -7.99 11.79 -30.20
C ILE A 671 -8.85 11.43 -31.41
N TRP A 672 -10.17 11.29 -31.25
CA TRP A 672 -11.10 10.93 -32.33
C TRP A 672 -12.28 11.88 -32.46
N SER A 673 -12.30 12.65 -33.54
CA SER A 673 -13.34 13.68 -33.77
C SER A 673 -14.70 13.09 -34.08
N GLU A 674 -14.74 11.92 -34.69
CA GLU A 674 -15.94 11.18 -35.04
C GLU A 674 -15.72 9.71 -34.70
N LEU A 675 -16.78 8.95 -34.39
CA LEU A 675 -16.77 7.51 -34.22
C LEU A 675 -18.11 6.96 -34.73
N GLN A 676 -18.08 6.03 -35.67
CA GLN A 676 -19.26 5.37 -36.23
C GLN A 676 -19.01 3.85 -36.41
N ASP A 677 -19.88 3.18 -37.17
CA ASP A 677 -19.71 1.83 -37.74
C ASP A 677 -19.17 0.70 -36.82
N GLY A 678 -19.66 0.62 -35.58
CA GLY A 678 -19.30 -0.50 -34.70
C GLY A 678 -17.91 -0.40 -34.10
N ALA A 679 -17.37 0.82 -33.99
CA ALA A 679 -16.12 1.07 -33.29
C ALA A 679 -16.23 0.71 -31.80
N ASN A 680 -15.15 0.13 -31.26
CA ASN A 680 -14.94 -0.09 -29.84
C ASN A 680 -13.65 0.63 -29.46
N ILE A 681 -13.71 1.55 -28.50
CA ILE A 681 -12.58 2.42 -28.15
C ILE A 681 -12.20 2.24 -26.68
N GLU A 682 -10.90 2.09 -26.44
CA GLU A 682 -10.28 2.18 -25.12
C GLU A 682 -9.15 3.21 -25.15
N ILE A 683 -9.21 4.17 -24.23
CA ILE A 683 -8.18 5.18 -24.00
C ILE A 683 -7.68 4.97 -22.57
N ASP A 684 -6.41 4.65 -22.39
CA ASP A 684 -5.85 4.30 -21.09
C ASP A 684 -4.53 5.03 -20.82
N ASN A 685 -4.40 5.72 -19.69
CA ASN A 685 -3.18 6.45 -19.35
C ASN A 685 -2.77 7.46 -20.44
N VAL A 686 -3.72 8.28 -20.90
CA VAL A 686 -3.48 9.35 -21.88
C VAL A 686 -3.62 10.72 -21.25
N GLN A 687 -2.62 11.57 -21.43
CA GLN A 687 -2.58 12.93 -20.87
C GLN A 687 -2.63 13.96 -22.00
N ILE A 688 -3.61 14.87 -21.96
CA ILE A 688 -3.76 15.97 -22.93
C ILE A 688 -3.50 17.28 -22.20
N ASN A 689 -2.46 18.01 -22.57
CA ASN A 689 -2.04 19.23 -21.91
C ASN A 689 -1.99 20.40 -22.91
N ASP A 690 -2.46 21.56 -22.49
CA ASP A 690 -2.38 22.81 -23.25
C ASP A 690 -3.01 22.75 -24.66
N ALA A 691 -4.05 21.92 -24.85
CA ALA A 691 -4.70 21.76 -26.15
C ALA A 691 -5.66 22.92 -26.46
N THR A 692 -5.74 23.31 -27.73
CA THR A 692 -6.73 24.26 -28.27
C THR A 692 -7.57 23.58 -29.35
N ILE A 693 -8.78 23.16 -28.99
CA ILE A 693 -9.68 22.38 -29.86
C ILE A 693 -10.81 23.29 -30.33
N GLN A 694 -11.08 23.31 -31.63
CA GLN A 694 -12.04 24.21 -32.27
C GLN A 694 -12.93 23.49 -33.30
N ALA A 695 -14.25 23.68 -33.22
CA ALA A 695 -15.20 23.24 -34.25
C ALA A 695 -16.45 24.14 -34.30
N ASN A 696 -17.08 24.25 -35.47
CA ASN A 696 -18.43 24.81 -35.60
C ASN A 696 -19.48 23.86 -34.99
N GLY A 697 -19.35 22.56 -35.25
CA GLY A 697 -20.24 21.53 -34.71
C GLY A 697 -19.72 20.95 -33.40
N THR A 698 -19.67 19.63 -33.25
CA THR A 698 -19.38 18.96 -31.97
C THR A 698 -17.91 19.10 -31.55
N ILE A 699 -17.67 19.44 -30.28
CA ILE A 699 -16.33 19.55 -29.69
C ILE A 699 -16.16 18.65 -28.47
N GLY A 700 -15.07 17.90 -28.42
CA GLY A 700 -14.71 17.01 -27.31
C GLY A 700 -13.25 17.11 -26.93
N GLY A 701 -12.89 16.83 -25.67
CA GLY A 701 -11.47 16.76 -25.27
C GLY A 701 -10.78 15.54 -25.86
N PHE A 702 -11.25 14.34 -25.50
CA PHE A 702 -10.74 13.08 -26.02
C PHE A 702 -11.44 12.71 -27.33
N VAL A 703 -12.78 12.71 -27.33
CA VAL A 703 -13.61 12.25 -28.45
C VAL A 703 -14.66 13.29 -28.80
N GLY A 704 -14.80 13.63 -30.09
CA GLY A 704 -15.77 14.61 -30.58
C GLY A 704 -17.19 14.04 -30.57
N PHE A 705 -17.53 13.22 -31.56
CA PHE A 705 -18.85 12.60 -31.73
C PHE A 705 -18.79 11.07 -31.64
N VAL A 706 -19.76 10.47 -30.96
CA VAL A 706 -19.98 9.02 -30.89
C VAL A 706 -21.34 8.68 -31.49
N GLY A 707 -21.34 7.88 -32.53
CA GLY A 707 -22.53 7.40 -33.23
C GLY A 707 -23.20 6.19 -32.55
N GLY A 708 -24.45 5.92 -32.94
CA GLY A 708 -25.28 4.91 -32.27
C GLY A 708 -24.94 3.46 -32.60
N SER A 709 -24.05 3.24 -33.57
CA SER A 709 -23.50 1.93 -33.90
C SER A 709 -22.25 1.58 -33.09
N THR A 710 -21.59 2.53 -32.44
CA THR A 710 -20.45 2.30 -31.53
C THR A 710 -20.91 1.52 -30.30
N THR A 711 -20.19 0.45 -29.93
CA THR A 711 -20.63 -0.43 -28.81
C THR A 711 -20.23 0.14 -27.47
N TYR A 712 -18.98 0.61 -27.34
CA TYR A 712 -18.47 1.23 -26.11
C TYR A 712 -17.34 2.22 -26.39
N VAL A 713 -17.22 3.18 -25.48
CA VAL A 713 -16.05 4.06 -25.33
C VAL A 713 -15.65 4.00 -23.85
N ILE A 714 -14.43 3.53 -23.58
CA ILE A 714 -13.85 3.49 -22.23
C ILE A 714 -12.67 4.46 -22.21
N ILE A 715 -12.66 5.37 -21.25
CA ILE A 715 -11.55 6.29 -20.99
C ILE A 715 -11.12 6.08 -19.55
N LYS A 716 -9.88 5.69 -19.32
CA LYS A 716 -9.39 5.40 -17.97
C LYS A 716 -7.99 5.92 -17.70
N ASN A 717 -7.68 6.18 -16.43
CA ASN A 717 -6.38 6.67 -15.96
C ASN A 717 -5.86 7.90 -16.75
N SER A 718 -6.77 8.70 -17.31
CA SER A 718 -6.43 9.69 -18.35
C SER A 718 -6.73 11.10 -17.86
N SER A 719 -6.06 12.11 -18.42
CA SER A 719 -6.27 13.49 -18.02
C SER A 719 -6.33 14.46 -19.19
N ILE A 720 -7.08 15.53 -19.02
CA ILE A 720 -7.02 16.73 -19.87
C ILE A 720 -6.82 17.95 -18.97
N SER A 721 -5.74 18.69 -19.20
CA SER A 721 -5.32 19.82 -18.39
C SER A 721 -5.06 21.07 -19.22
N ASN A 722 -5.33 22.24 -18.63
CA ASN A 722 -4.99 23.56 -19.20
C ASN A 722 -5.45 23.78 -20.65
N SER A 723 -6.53 23.12 -21.05
CA SER A 723 -6.97 23.06 -22.44
C SER A 723 -8.20 23.94 -22.67
N THR A 724 -8.30 24.50 -23.87
CA THR A 724 -9.43 25.33 -24.31
C THR A 724 -10.15 24.67 -25.47
N LEU A 725 -11.46 24.49 -25.33
CA LEU A 725 -12.34 23.94 -26.35
C LEU A 725 -13.30 25.05 -26.81
N ASN A 726 -13.28 25.44 -28.08
CA ASN A 726 -14.11 26.51 -28.63
C ASN A 726 -15.02 25.97 -29.73
N GLY A 727 -16.34 25.95 -29.52
CA GLY A 727 -17.26 25.36 -30.47
C GLY A 727 -18.56 24.80 -29.91
N GLY A 728 -19.25 23.99 -30.72
CA GLY A 728 -20.57 23.44 -30.41
C GLY A 728 -21.63 24.51 -30.49
N GLU A 729 -22.50 24.52 -31.49
CA GLU A 729 -23.59 25.51 -31.50
C GLU A 729 -24.63 25.29 -30.37
N GLU A 730 -24.65 24.10 -29.76
CA GLU A 730 -25.62 23.69 -28.72
C GLU A 730 -24.93 22.93 -27.58
N ASP A 731 -25.47 23.02 -26.36
CA ASP A 731 -24.89 22.40 -25.16
C ASP A 731 -24.76 20.87 -25.26
N LYS A 732 -25.63 20.20 -26.02
CA LYS A 732 -25.53 18.74 -26.25
C LYS A 732 -24.41 18.32 -27.21
N LYS A 733 -23.72 19.29 -27.82
CA LYS A 733 -22.63 19.08 -28.77
C LYS A 733 -21.27 19.49 -28.18
N ARG A 734 -21.18 19.67 -26.87
CA ARG A 734 -19.98 20.10 -26.17
C ARG A 734 -19.70 19.18 -24.98
N GLY A 735 -18.45 18.79 -24.80
CA GLY A 735 -18.02 18.06 -23.62
C GLY A 735 -16.51 18.09 -23.41
N ALA A 736 -16.07 18.24 -22.17
CA ALA A 736 -14.66 18.29 -21.82
C ALA A 736 -13.96 16.94 -22.04
N VAL A 737 -14.70 15.85 -21.97
CA VAL A 737 -14.22 14.48 -22.19
C VAL A 737 -14.72 13.99 -23.55
N VAL A 738 -16.05 13.94 -23.73
CA VAL A 738 -16.68 13.52 -24.99
C VAL A 738 -17.70 14.56 -25.45
N GLY A 739 -17.58 15.04 -26.69
CA GLY A 739 -18.40 16.13 -27.19
C GLY A 739 -19.87 15.81 -27.31
N ARG A 740 -20.20 14.68 -27.95
CA ARG A 740 -21.57 14.16 -28.05
C ARG A 740 -21.57 12.64 -28.10
N ALA A 741 -22.25 12.01 -27.16
CA ALA A 741 -22.49 10.57 -27.18
C ALA A 741 -23.91 10.24 -27.63
N TYR A 742 -24.10 9.92 -28.92
CA TYR A 742 -25.41 9.57 -29.48
C TYR A 742 -25.54 8.06 -29.62
N GLY A 743 -26.30 7.42 -28.73
CA GLY A 743 -26.63 5.98 -28.87
C GLY A 743 -25.77 5.05 -28.00
N CYS A 744 -24.51 5.39 -27.77
CA CYS A 744 -23.55 4.68 -26.92
C CYS A 744 -23.38 5.37 -25.56
N SER A 745 -23.09 4.60 -24.49
CA SER A 745 -22.70 5.17 -23.18
C SER A 745 -21.18 5.23 -23.08
N VAL A 746 -20.67 6.30 -22.45
CA VAL A 746 -19.23 6.47 -22.20
C VAL A 746 -18.91 6.02 -20.79
N THR A 747 -17.88 5.20 -20.63
CA THR A 747 -17.32 4.83 -19.32
C THR A 747 -16.06 5.63 -19.06
N CYS A 748 -15.99 6.29 -17.90
CA CYS A 748 -14.82 7.02 -17.42
C CYS A 748 -14.35 6.42 -16.10
N GLU A 749 -13.09 6.00 -15.98
CA GLU A 749 -12.52 5.44 -14.76
C GLU A 749 -11.25 6.23 -14.42
N ASP A 750 -11.24 6.97 -13.32
CA ASP A 750 -10.08 7.81 -12.93
C ASP A 750 -9.66 8.82 -14.02
N VAL A 751 -10.64 9.55 -14.57
CA VAL A 751 -10.38 10.63 -15.54
C VAL A 751 -10.26 11.98 -14.83
N ILE A 752 -9.21 12.75 -15.13
CA ILE A 752 -8.98 14.07 -14.51
C ILE A 752 -9.20 15.18 -15.56
N VAL A 753 -10.01 16.17 -15.22
CA VAL A 753 -10.22 17.38 -16.01
C VAL A 753 -9.76 18.58 -15.18
N ASN A 754 -8.62 19.17 -15.51
CA ASN A 754 -7.98 20.20 -14.69
C ASN A 754 -7.83 21.51 -15.46
N ASN A 755 -8.40 22.62 -14.96
CA ASN A 755 -8.28 23.93 -15.60
C ASN A 755 -8.64 23.91 -17.11
N VAL A 756 -9.74 23.22 -17.46
CA VAL A 756 -10.26 23.14 -18.83
C VAL A 756 -11.40 24.13 -19.02
N LYS A 757 -11.46 24.77 -20.19
CA LYS A 757 -12.52 25.72 -20.55
C LYS A 757 -13.22 25.30 -21.83
N ILE A 758 -14.55 25.45 -21.86
CA ILE A 758 -15.38 25.32 -23.05
C ILE A 758 -15.98 26.70 -23.34
N ASN A 759 -15.67 27.31 -24.49
CA ASN A 759 -16.10 28.65 -24.88
C ASN A 759 -15.86 29.69 -23.77
N ASP A 760 -14.63 29.74 -23.26
CA ASP A 760 -14.19 30.59 -22.13
C ASP A 760 -14.86 30.31 -20.77
N VAL A 761 -15.73 29.29 -20.67
CA VAL A 761 -16.39 28.88 -19.42
C VAL A 761 -15.68 27.68 -18.82
N ALA A 762 -15.38 27.73 -17.52
CA ALA A 762 -14.78 26.60 -16.80
C ALA A 762 -15.69 25.36 -16.86
N VAL A 763 -15.08 24.19 -17.04
CA VAL A 763 -15.80 22.91 -17.11
C VAL A 763 -16.49 22.60 -15.78
N THR A 764 -17.69 22.04 -15.88
CA THR A 764 -18.46 21.50 -14.76
C THR A 764 -18.86 20.05 -15.06
N THR A 765 -19.42 19.35 -14.07
CA THR A 765 -19.89 17.97 -14.25
C THR A 765 -20.93 17.84 -15.36
N SER A 766 -21.79 18.85 -15.55
CA SER A 766 -22.78 18.88 -16.64
C SER A 766 -22.18 19.04 -18.04
N THR A 767 -20.89 19.37 -18.15
CA THR A 767 -20.21 19.63 -19.43
C THR A 767 -19.08 18.63 -19.68
N LEU A 768 -19.09 17.46 -19.03
CA LEU A 768 -18.09 16.41 -19.26
C LEU A 768 -18.37 15.60 -20.52
N VAL A 769 -19.63 15.16 -20.67
CA VAL A 769 -20.10 14.43 -21.86
C VAL A 769 -21.43 15.00 -22.37
N GLY A 770 -21.48 15.37 -23.65
CA GLY A 770 -22.70 15.88 -24.28
C GLY A 770 -23.73 14.79 -24.63
N ASP A 771 -25.01 15.17 -24.58
CA ASP A 771 -26.22 14.37 -24.94
C ASP A 771 -26.61 13.27 -23.94
N LYS A 772 -25.85 12.16 -23.85
CA LYS A 772 -26.23 10.97 -23.05
C LYS A 772 -25.50 10.80 -21.71
N GLY A 773 -24.54 11.67 -21.39
CA GLY A 773 -23.73 11.57 -20.17
C GLY A 773 -22.75 10.40 -20.18
N TYR A 774 -22.18 10.08 -19.01
CA TYR A 774 -21.18 9.03 -18.81
C TYR A 774 -21.43 8.26 -17.51
N THR A 775 -20.76 7.13 -17.34
CA THR A 775 -20.69 6.35 -16.09
C THR A 775 -19.26 6.30 -15.55
N GLY A 776 -19.10 6.26 -14.23
CA GLY A 776 -17.81 6.14 -13.55
C GLY A 776 -17.25 7.47 -13.00
N ILE A 777 -15.94 7.56 -12.77
CA ILE A 777 -15.28 8.68 -12.07
C ILE A 777 -14.67 9.67 -13.07
N VAL A 778 -15.04 10.94 -12.91
CA VAL A 778 -14.29 12.06 -13.50
C VAL A 778 -14.09 13.10 -12.40
N THR A 779 -12.84 13.47 -12.13
CA THR A 779 -12.47 14.51 -11.16
C THR A 779 -12.23 15.83 -11.88
N ILE A 780 -12.92 16.90 -11.49
CA ILE A 780 -12.71 18.25 -12.03
C ILE A 780 -11.87 19.06 -11.03
N LYS A 781 -10.76 19.65 -11.48
CA LYS A 781 -9.84 20.48 -10.68
C LYS A 781 -9.72 21.90 -11.23
#